data_AF-A0A8H6F1T1-F1
#
_entry.id   AF-A0A8H6F1T1-F1
#
_cell.length_a   1.000
_cell.length_b   1.000
_cell.length_c   1.000
_cell.angle_alpha   90.00
_cell.angle_beta   90.00
_cell.angle_gamma   90.00
#
_symmetry.space_group_name_H-M   'P 1'
#
loop_
_entity.id
_entity.type
_entity.pdbx_description
1 polymer ?
#
loop_
_entity_poly.entity_id
_entity_poly.type
_entity_poly.pdbx_seq_one_letter_code
_entity_poly.pdbx_strand_id
1 'polypeptide(L)'
;MPASGSISSEEPLMTLKPYEGIPTIEGDEQYLQNYSTAQAGENELLRIESNVQASKALSRIISDSDPVLQRSLLLNEPLPLMGGGRPYPPLLGSRDPYAVTFDGPDDAGFPQNFPFWKKMVYSLGPLFTALSVSLGSAMFSQASPEIMAIYHIGVTPAALTTALFVFGFASGPVIYGPLSELFGRKIIMVISSFLYVCFSFAVATAKDIQTIMICRFFSGFVGSAAFVVSPAIFSDLFSTEQRGTAISTFAGVLFGGPMLAPIFGGFTVKNSSLGWRWTAYFCGIVACLGLVLNVFLLDETHHPIILVKRAEELRRRTGNWGIYAPHEELTLSLKEIVENNIARPLKMLFTESILFLVSIYNGFIYAMLYCLLTAMPLIFQEGYGFRRGVAELPYLAMLLGVFIGIAALILFEQRYLKAMEKNNGKPIPEERLPPVFIGGIFFIIGIVILTVAGDFPKKVHFMVPTVGAGFVGFALMLIFLPTMNYVIDCYLFVAASALAANTFLRSAMAAVFPLFSHQMFVNLTNKYAGTILAGLGVLLLPVPIAFRVYGKKIRENKPTTMDYDDDDLDYSSHEEEEFDENKLNNDEYNLLHDTLPALKEKLKSYNDEIPEYDLKEALYYNYFEIEPTVEELKSKFKKKKITKAKENFTQPSPDDVVLNAQKQAFEGVANLKIAPPKQTKPFKKVDISKALLSPDYAKPRKSFVVIGHVDAGKSTLMGRLLYDFGIIDAKTVNKLVKEAEKAGKGSFALAWVMDQTEEERSHGVTVDICATDFETDTTKFTAIDAPGHKDFVPQMISGVSQADFALLVVDSISGEFEAGFALDGQTKEHTILAKNFGLEKICVAVNKMDKENWDEHRFDAIKSQMTEFLTSPEVDFDKSQIDFIPISGLTGNNVVKRDLSVDSFKWYVGPTLAEYIEGVEIDAGSRDSLASEPFFLSVHDVYKDKGELKVSGKVSSGVISSGETIVALPSGESLQVQSLKVSKKPVDFAISGELAQIAFKTSQISNESVDQIRIGDLITKPGSPVKTAHKLLVSLHLFNMDKPLLVGTPFVLFRNNTQVPARVSKIVEVVNGKKKKKVLHLVSRQTAIAESL
;
A
#
# COMPACT_ATOMS: atom_id res chain seq x y z
N MET A 1 -45.81 -50.83 -26.36
CA MET A 1 -44.96 -51.72 -25.53
C MET A 1 -43.86 -52.29 -26.39
N PRO A 2 -42.64 -52.52 -25.88
CA PRO A 2 -42.02 -52.05 -24.61
C PRO A 2 -40.64 -51.37 -24.86
N ALA A 3 -39.87 -50.77 -23.94
CA ALA A 3 -40.00 -50.45 -22.51
C ALA A 3 -39.04 -49.28 -22.15
N SER A 4 -39.50 -48.51 -21.17
CA SER A 4 -38.81 -47.67 -20.18
C SER A 4 -37.27 -47.72 -20.05
N GLY A 5 -36.68 -46.52 -20.04
CA GLY A 5 -35.47 -46.18 -19.30
C GLY A 5 -35.62 -44.77 -18.75
N SER A 6 -36.17 -44.66 -17.55
CA SER A 6 -36.18 -43.45 -16.72
C SER A 6 -34.74 -43.01 -16.43
N ILE A 7 -34.36 -41.80 -16.83
CA ILE A 7 -33.27 -41.10 -16.14
C ILE A 7 -33.93 -40.38 -14.97
N SER A 8 -33.91 -41.09 -13.85
CA SER A 8 -34.19 -40.61 -12.52
C SER A 8 -33.19 -39.53 -12.11
N SER A 9 -33.68 -38.58 -11.33
CA SER A 9 -33.01 -37.94 -10.18
C SER A 9 -31.61 -37.34 -10.39
N GLU A 10 -31.55 -36.03 -10.16
CA GLU A 10 -30.49 -35.41 -9.34
C GLU A 10 -29.06 -35.77 -9.74
N GLU A 11 -28.53 -35.15 -10.79
CA GLU A 11 -27.15 -34.68 -10.66
C GLU A 11 -27.23 -33.23 -10.21
N PRO A 12 -26.74 -32.88 -9.00
CA PRO A 12 -26.60 -31.49 -8.64
C PRO A 12 -25.73 -30.85 -9.73
N LEU A 13 -26.16 -29.70 -10.25
CA LEU A 13 -25.22 -28.76 -10.87
C LEU A 13 -24.04 -28.71 -9.91
N MET A 14 -22.90 -29.29 -10.32
CA MET A 14 -21.69 -29.29 -9.52
C MET A 14 -21.36 -27.82 -9.26
N THR A 15 -21.82 -27.30 -8.13
CA THR A 15 -21.33 -26.07 -7.54
C THR A 15 -19.90 -26.40 -7.13
N LEU A 16 -18.98 -26.27 -8.09
CA LEU A 16 -17.56 -26.37 -7.82
C LEU A 16 -17.27 -25.25 -6.83
N LYS A 17 -17.06 -25.62 -5.57
CA LYS A 17 -16.63 -24.69 -4.55
C LYS A 17 -15.34 -24.02 -5.03
N PRO A 18 -15.16 -22.71 -4.80
CA PRO A 18 -13.88 -22.06 -4.98
C PRO A 18 -12.80 -22.79 -4.16
N TYR A 19 -11.57 -22.83 -4.67
CA TYR A 19 -10.44 -23.52 -4.04
C TYR A 19 -10.15 -22.94 -2.63
N GLU A 20 -10.52 -23.68 -1.57
CA GLU A 20 -10.46 -23.27 -0.14
C GLU A 20 -9.02 -23.26 0.46
N GLY A 21 -7.97 -23.00 -0.34
CA GLY A 21 -6.58 -23.26 0.08
C GLY A 21 -5.53 -22.24 -0.33
N ILE A 22 -5.85 -20.94 -0.38
CA ILE A 22 -4.86 -19.91 -0.74
C ILE A 22 -4.32 -19.25 0.53
N PRO A 23 -3.05 -19.47 0.91
CA PRO A 23 -2.42 -18.74 2.01
C PRO A 23 -2.34 -17.24 1.72
N THR A 24 -2.48 -16.42 2.78
CA THR A 24 -2.32 -14.96 2.75
C THR A 24 -0.86 -14.58 2.60
N ILE A 25 -0.54 -13.38 2.09
CA ILE A 25 0.84 -12.88 1.96
C ILE A 25 1.61 -12.96 3.30
N GLU A 26 0.97 -12.62 4.44
CA GLU A 26 1.57 -12.76 5.78
C GLU A 26 1.89 -14.23 6.12
N GLY A 27 1.00 -15.16 5.77
CA GLY A 27 1.24 -16.60 5.97
C GLY A 27 2.32 -17.15 5.04
N ASP A 28 2.43 -16.62 3.83
CA ASP A 28 3.46 -16.94 2.85
C ASP A 28 4.84 -16.42 3.30
N GLU A 29 4.93 -15.23 3.90
CA GLU A 29 6.17 -14.68 4.47
C GLU A 29 6.64 -15.52 5.67
N GLN A 30 5.74 -15.86 6.58
CA GLN A 30 6.02 -16.70 7.73
C GLN A 30 6.42 -18.12 7.30
N TYR A 31 5.76 -18.67 6.27
CA TYR A 31 6.12 -19.95 5.67
C TYR A 31 7.54 -19.93 5.09
N LEU A 32 7.89 -18.89 4.31
CA LEU A 32 9.24 -18.76 3.74
C LEU A 32 10.32 -18.58 4.80
N GLN A 33 10.05 -17.82 5.86
CA GLN A 33 10.97 -17.68 6.98
C GLN A 33 11.18 -19.00 7.72
N ASN A 34 10.12 -19.76 7.98
CA ASN A 34 10.21 -21.09 8.59
C ASN A 34 10.93 -22.08 7.66
N TYR A 35 10.69 -21.99 6.36
CA TYR A 35 11.33 -22.83 5.36
C TYR A 35 12.83 -22.55 5.22
N SER A 36 13.25 -21.28 5.30
CA SER A 36 14.68 -20.92 5.25
C SER A 36 15.45 -21.26 6.52
N THR A 37 14.80 -21.13 7.69
CA THR A 37 15.43 -21.38 9.00
C THR A 37 15.57 -22.87 9.34
N ALA A 38 14.66 -23.73 8.86
CA ALA A 38 14.67 -25.16 9.18
C ALA A 38 15.82 -25.96 8.54
N GLN A 39 16.45 -25.46 7.46
CA GLN A 39 17.49 -26.19 6.72
C GLN A 39 18.55 -25.24 6.13
N ALA A 40 19.53 -24.81 6.93
CA ALA A 40 20.63 -23.96 6.46
C ALA A 40 21.60 -24.73 5.53
N GLY A 41 21.87 -24.23 4.32
CA GLY A 41 22.85 -24.80 3.39
C GLY A 41 23.01 -23.99 2.08
N GLU A 42 23.98 -24.37 1.24
CA GLU A 42 24.30 -23.69 -0.03
C GLU A 42 23.10 -23.68 -1.00
N ASN A 43 22.83 -22.50 -1.60
CA ASN A 43 21.78 -22.18 -2.59
C ASN A 43 20.30 -22.19 -2.11
N GLU A 44 19.98 -21.35 -1.12
CA GLU A 44 18.63 -21.09 -0.58
C GLU A 44 17.56 -20.80 -1.65
N LEU A 45 17.86 -19.95 -2.64
CA LEU A 45 16.91 -19.55 -3.68
C LEU A 45 16.45 -20.74 -4.55
N LEU A 46 17.38 -21.66 -4.85
CA LEU A 46 17.11 -22.86 -5.63
C LEU A 46 16.18 -23.82 -4.87
N ARG A 47 16.30 -23.88 -3.54
CA ARG A 47 15.41 -24.68 -2.69
C ARG A 47 14.00 -24.12 -2.70
N ILE A 48 13.86 -22.81 -2.49
CA ILE A 48 12.57 -22.11 -2.53
C ILE A 48 11.88 -22.34 -3.88
N GLU A 49 12.61 -22.27 -4.99
CA GLU A 49 12.02 -22.47 -6.32
C GLU A 49 11.80 -23.94 -6.72
N SER A 50 12.54 -24.88 -6.14
CA SER A 50 12.31 -26.31 -6.30
C SER A 50 11.07 -26.78 -5.52
N ASN A 51 10.71 -26.07 -4.45
CA ASN A 51 9.53 -26.35 -3.64
C ASN A 51 8.31 -25.57 -4.17
N VAL A 52 7.25 -26.30 -4.52
CA VAL A 52 6.02 -25.73 -5.08
C VAL A 52 5.41 -24.66 -4.18
N GLN A 53 5.29 -24.91 -2.88
CA GLN A 53 4.65 -24.00 -1.93
C GLN A 53 5.52 -22.76 -1.65
N ALA A 54 6.83 -22.95 -1.46
CA ALA A 54 7.75 -21.85 -1.23
C ALA A 54 7.87 -20.93 -2.48
N SER A 55 7.91 -21.51 -3.67
CA SER A 55 7.93 -20.76 -4.94
C SER A 55 6.64 -19.96 -5.14
N LYS A 56 5.47 -20.53 -4.77
CA LYS A 56 4.18 -19.83 -4.79
C LYS A 56 4.15 -18.66 -3.80
N ALA A 57 4.57 -18.92 -2.56
CA ALA A 57 4.64 -17.91 -1.51
C ALA A 57 5.51 -16.72 -1.94
N LEU A 58 6.72 -17.00 -2.41
CA LEU A 58 7.66 -15.98 -2.88
C LEU A 58 7.08 -15.16 -4.04
N SER A 59 6.44 -15.84 -4.99
CA SER A 59 5.82 -15.20 -6.15
C SER A 59 4.68 -14.26 -5.75
N ARG A 60 3.84 -14.61 -4.76
CA ARG A 60 2.74 -13.75 -4.28
C ARG A 60 3.23 -12.53 -3.52
N ILE A 61 4.25 -12.67 -2.68
CA ILE A 61 4.87 -11.57 -1.93
C ILE A 61 5.47 -10.52 -2.88
N ILE A 62 6.19 -10.97 -3.90
CA ILE A 62 6.82 -10.08 -4.89
C ILE A 62 5.76 -9.32 -5.71
N SER A 63 4.65 -10.00 -6.03
CA SER A 63 3.63 -9.48 -6.95
C SER A 63 2.46 -8.75 -6.29
N ASP A 64 2.30 -8.85 -4.97
CA ASP A 64 1.21 -8.22 -4.21
C ASP A 64 -0.18 -8.56 -4.78
N SER A 65 -0.37 -9.84 -5.15
CA SER A 65 -1.48 -10.30 -6.01
C SER A 65 -2.78 -10.69 -5.29
N ASP A 66 -2.84 -10.55 -3.97
CA ASP A 66 -4.02 -10.91 -3.15
C ASP A 66 -5.36 -10.29 -3.61
N PRO A 67 -5.44 -9.02 -4.08
CA PRO A 67 -6.73 -8.42 -4.37
C PRO A 67 -7.45 -9.03 -5.58
N VAL A 68 -6.73 -9.54 -6.60
CA VAL A 68 -7.36 -10.07 -7.83
C VAL A 68 -7.92 -11.48 -7.62
N LEU A 69 -7.16 -12.33 -6.92
CA LEU A 69 -7.63 -13.68 -6.56
C LEU A 69 -8.80 -13.60 -5.59
N GLN A 70 -8.74 -12.74 -4.57
CA GLN A 70 -9.90 -12.46 -3.71
C GLN A 70 -11.09 -11.94 -4.50
N ARG A 71 -10.90 -10.98 -5.42
CA ARG A 71 -11.97 -10.47 -6.29
C ARG A 71 -12.60 -11.55 -7.17
N SER A 72 -11.81 -12.52 -7.64
CA SER A 72 -12.32 -13.66 -8.43
C SER A 72 -13.06 -14.71 -7.58
N LEU A 73 -12.67 -14.88 -6.32
CA LEU A 73 -13.32 -15.76 -5.34
C LEU A 73 -14.61 -15.16 -4.78
N LEU A 74 -14.75 -13.83 -4.86
CA LEU A 74 -15.92 -13.07 -4.43
C LEU A 74 -16.98 -12.91 -5.53
N LEU A 75 -16.69 -13.33 -6.78
CA LEU A 75 -17.65 -13.34 -7.88
C LEU A 75 -18.64 -14.50 -7.71
N ASN A 76 -19.90 -14.17 -7.39
CA ASN A 76 -21.04 -15.10 -7.32
C ASN A 76 -21.70 -15.37 -8.69
N GLU A 77 -21.09 -14.94 -9.80
CA GLU A 77 -21.63 -15.20 -11.14
C GLU A 77 -21.56 -16.71 -11.49
N PRO A 78 -22.64 -17.29 -12.06
CA PRO A 78 -22.57 -18.67 -12.53
C PRO A 78 -21.46 -18.78 -13.58
N LEU A 79 -20.62 -19.82 -13.46
CA LEU A 79 -19.55 -20.06 -14.41
C LEU A 79 -20.12 -19.97 -15.84
N PRO A 80 -19.44 -19.29 -16.78
CA PRO A 80 -19.92 -19.16 -18.14
C PRO A 80 -19.91 -20.53 -18.81
N LEU A 81 -21.04 -20.93 -19.42
CA LEU A 81 -21.18 -22.23 -20.07
C LEU A 81 -20.04 -22.45 -21.09
N MET A 82 -19.45 -23.64 -21.11
CA MET A 82 -18.38 -24.03 -22.04
C MET A 82 -18.81 -24.02 -23.54
N GLY A 83 -20.06 -23.63 -23.83
CA GLY A 83 -20.67 -23.63 -25.16
C GLY A 83 -21.15 -25.03 -25.61
N GLY A 84 -22.25 -25.07 -26.35
CA GLY A 84 -22.77 -26.31 -26.95
C GLY A 84 -23.33 -27.36 -25.96
N GLY A 85 -23.82 -26.93 -24.79
CA GLY A 85 -24.40 -27.83 -23.77
C GLY A 85 -23.38 -28.75 -23.09
N ARG A 86 -22.08 -28.42 -23.17
CA ARG A 86 -21.01 -29.23 -22.57
C ARG A 86 -20.89 -28.94 -21.06
N PRO A 87 -20.84 -29.97 -20.21
CA PRO A 87 -20.58 -29.79 -18.78
C PRO A 87 -19.13 -29.31 -18.55
N TYR A 88 -18.88 -28.71 -17.39
CA TYR A 88 -17.51 -28.37 -16.97
C TYR A 88 -16.67 -29.63 -16.80
N PRO A 89 -15.36 -29.56 -17.09
CA PRO A 89 -14.46 -30.64 -16.72
C PRO A 89 -14.48 -30.82 -15.19
N PRO A 90 -14.35 -32.07 -14.70
CA PRO A 90 -14.30 -32.34 -13.28
C PRO A 90 -13.16 -31.57 -12.62
N LEU A 91 -13.34 -31.11 -11.37
CA LEU A 91 -12.25 -30.53 -10.61
C LEU A 91 -11.11 -31.53 -10.53
N LEU A 92 -9.93 -31.09 -10.96
CA LEU A 92 -8.69 -31.75 -10.59
C LEU A 92 -8.58 -31.66 -9.05
N GLY A 93 -8.01 -32.68 -8.40
CA GLY A 93 -7.75 -32.68 -6.96
C GLY A 93 -6.74 -31.60 -6.54
N SER A 94 -5.77 -31.92 -5.68
CA SER A 94 -4.65 -30.98 -5.48
C SER A 94 -4.00 -30.68 -6.84
N ARG A 95 -3.80 -29.39 -7.11
CA ARG A 95 -3.09 -28.89 -8.28
C ARG A 95 -1.57 -29.05 -8.14
N ASP A 96 -1.06 -29.33 -6.94
CA ASP A 96 0.38 -29.42 -6.67
C ASP A 96 1.11 -30.46 -7.55
N PRO A 97 0.54 -31.65 -7.85
CA PRO A 97 1.16 -32.62 -8.76
C PRO A 97 1.28 -32.14 -10.22
N TYR A 98 0.55 -31.08 -10.59
CA TYR A 98 0.57 -30.49 -11.93
C TYR A 98 1.40 -29.21 -12.00
N ALA A 99 1.96 -28.75 -10.87
CA ALA A 99 2.85 -27.61 -10.82
C ALA A 99 4.23 -28.01 -11.35
N VAL A 100 4.76 -27.22 -12.27
CA VAL A 100 6.12 -27.40 -12.80
C VAL A 100 7.11 -26.69 -11.90
N THR A 101 8.04 -27.44 -11.32
CA THR A 101 9.21 -26.94 -10.59
C THR A 101 10.49 -27.50 -11.21
N PHE A 102 11.64 -27.07 -10.71
CA PHE A 102 12.92 -27.67 -11.08
C PHE A 102 13.10 -29.06 -10.46
N ASP A 103 13.81 -29.95 -11.15
CA ASP A 103 14.04 -31.35 -10.75
C ASP A 103 15.02 -31.52 -9.56
N GLY A 104 15.46 -30.41 -8.95
CA GLY A 104 16.35 -30.37 -7.79
C GLY A 104 17.53 -29.39 -7.94
N PRO A 105 18.50 -29.43 -7.00
CA PRO A 105 19.67 -28.52 -6.95
C PRO A 105 20.53 -28.51 -8.21
N ASP A 106 20.57 -29.63 -8.94
CA ASP A 106 21.42 -29.84 -10.12
C ASP A 106 20.65 -29.77 -11.46
N ASP A 107 19.41 -29.26 -11.48
CA ASP A 107 18.62 -29.15 -12.72
C ASP A 107 19.36 -28.28 -13.75
N ALA A 108 19.58 -28.84 -14.95
CA ALA A 108 20.31 -28.19 -16.04
C ALA A 108 19.58 -26.95 -16.61
N GLY A 109 18.28 -26.84 -16.39
CA GLY A 109 17.45 -25.69 -16.76
C GLY A 109 17.56 -24.52 -15.79
N PHE A 110 18.11 -24.74 -14.58
CA PHE A 110 18.30 -23.69 -13.60
C PHE A 110 19.48 -22.79 -13.97
N PRO A 111 19.31 -21.45 -14.11
CA PRO A 111 20.36 -20.58 -14.63
C PRO A 111 21.67 -20.55 -13.84
N GLN A 112 21.64 -20.82 -12.53
CA GLN A 112 22.88 -20.93 -11.75
C GLN A 112 23.67 -22.21 -12.03
N ASN A 113 23.06 -23.24 -12.62
CA ASN A 113 23.74 -24.47 -13.01
C ASN A 113 24.32 -24.40 -14.43
N PHE A 114 24.11 -23.30 -15.14
CA PHE A 114 24.69 -23.11 -16.47
C PHE A 114 26.22 -23.14 -16.41
N PRO A 115 26.89 -23.69 -17.44
CA PRO A 115 28.34 -23.69 -17.49
C PRO A 115 28.86 -22.25 -17.48
N PHE A 116 29.97 -22.01 -16.79
CA PHE A 116 30.51 -20.66 -16.56
C PHE A 116 30.65 -19.82 -17.84
N TRP A 117 31.06 -20.42 -18.95
CA TRP A 117 31.18 -19.73 -20.23
C TRP A 117 29.83 -19.16 -20.72
N LYS A 118 28.72 -19.88 -20.50
CA LYS A 118 27.37 -19.45 -20.85
C LYS A 118 26.93 -18.30 -19.96
N LYS A 119 27.24 -18.36 -18.65
CA LYS A 119 27.03 -17.24 -17.72
C LYS A 119 27.77 -15.98 -18.17
N MET A 120 29.02 -16.13 -18.60
CA MET A 120 29.82 -15.01 -19.14
C MET A 120 29.18 -14.42 -20.39
N VAL A 121 28.76 -15.26 -21.35
CA VAL A 121 28.10 -14.82 -22.59
C VAL A 121 26.80 -14.06 -22.30
N TYR A 122 25.95 -14.59 -21.40
CA TYR A 122 24.69 -13.95 -21.01
C TYR A 122 24.92 -12.64 -20.26
N SER A 123 26.08 -12.49 -19.62
CA SER A 123 26.44 -11.26 -18.93
C SER A 123 26.88 -10.13 -19.86
N LEU A 124 27.38 -10.44 -21.06
CA LEU A 124 27.97 -9.44 -21.97
C LEU A 124 26.98 -8.38 -22.43
N GLY A 125 25.80 -8.77 -22.92
CA GLY A 125 24.80 -7.84 -23.43
C GLY A 125 24.32 -6.81 -22.39
N PRO A 126 23.90 -7.25 -21.19
CA PRO A 126 23.55 -6.35 -20.08
C PRO A 126 24.71 -5.41 -19.70
N LEU A 127 25.94 -5.92 -19.60
CA LEU A 127 27.14 -5.11 -19.30
C LEU A 127 27.42 -4.04 -20.36
N PHE A 128 27.35 -4.37 -21.64
CA PHE A 128 27.55 -3.41 -22.73
C PHE A 128 26.44 -2.36 -22.77
N THR A 129 25.21 -2.75 -22.48
CA THR A 129 24.07 -1.83 -22.42
C THR A 129 24.24 -0.85 -21.25
N ALA A 130 24.56 -1.35 -20.06
CA ALA A 130 24.84 -0.53 -18.89
C ALA A 130 26.04 0.41 -19.12
N LEU A 131 27.11 -0.09 -19.74
CA LEU A 131 28.27 0.72 -20.13
C LEU A 131 27.85 1.84 -21.08
N SER A 132 27.04 1.54 -22.09
CA SER A 132 26.59 2.53 -23.07
C SER A 132 25.75 3.63 -22.44
N VAL A 133 24.78 3.27 -21.60
CA VAL A 133 23.93 4.21 -20.87
C VAL A 133 24.75 5.07 -19.93
N SER A 134 25.71 4.44 -19.24
CA SER A 134 26.62 5.11 -18.33
C SER A 134 27.57 6.10 -19.04
N LEU A 135 28.08 5.73 -20.22
CA LEU A 135 28.83 6.66 -21.08
C LEU A 135 27.94 7.82 -21.54
N GLY A 136 26.71 7.50 -21.97
CA GLY A 136 25.74 8.47 -22.48
C GLY A 136 25.24 9.48 -21.44
N SER A 137 25.40 9.21 -20.15
CA SER A 137 25.01 10.15 -19.09
C SER A 137 25.94 11.36 -19.02
N ALA A 138 27.24 11.16 -19.23
CA ALA A 138 28.25 12.20 -19.02
C ALA A 138 28.92 12.68 -20.32
N MET A 139 28.95 11.89 -21.40
CA MET A 139 29.75 12.23 -22.58
C MET A 139 29.25 13.48 -23.30
N PHE A 140 27.95 13.74 -23.25
CA PHE A 140 27.32 14.92 -23.83
C PHE A 140 27.72 16.23 -23.13
N SER A 141 28.15 16.18 -21.86
CA SER A 141 28.58 17.38 -21.13
C SER A 141 29.74 18.10 -21.80
N GLN A 142 30.61 17.35 -22.50
CA GLN A 142 31.77 17.85 -23.25
C GLN A 142 31.38 18.66 -24.51
N ALA A 143 30.14 18.48 -24.99
CA ALA A 143 29.59 19.22 -26.12
C ALA A 143 29.00 20.59 -25.74
N SER A 144 28.84 20.88 -24.45
CA SER A 144 28.15 22.08 -23.96
C SER A 144 28.64 23.39 -24.61
N PRO A 145 29.97 23.65 -24.76
CA PRO A 145 30.45 24.89 -25.40
C PRO A 145 30.02 25.04 -26.86
N GLU A 146 29.96 23.94 -27.63
CA GLU A 146 29.52 23.97 -29.03
C GLU A 146 28.02 24.16 -29.16
N ILE A 147 27.24 23.54 -28.27
CA ILE A 147 25.78 23.70 -28.24
C ILE A 147 25.40 25.13 -27.87
N MET A 148 26.11 25.73 -26.90
CA MET A 148 25.95 27.14 -26.55
C MET A 148 26.20 28.05 -27.76
N ALA A 149 27.25 27.77 -28.54
CA ALA A 149 27.60 28.55 -29.72
C ALA A 149 26.60 28.38 -30.87
N ILE A 150 26.14 27.15 -31.15
CA ILE A 150 25.25 26.83 -32.27
C ILE A 150 23.82 27.30 -32.02
N TYR A 151 23.30 27.10 -30.81
CA TYR A 151 21.91 27.41 -30.46
C TYR A 151 21.74 28.73 -29.71
N HIS A 152 22.83 29.47 -29.48
CA HIS A 152 22.84 30.76 -28.79
C HIS A 152 22.17 30.73 -27.40
N ILE A 153 22.49 29.70 -26.61
CA ILE A 153 21.94 29.49 -25.26
C ILE A 153 23.00 29.73 -24.17
N GLY A 154 22.54 30.03 -22.94
CA GLY A 154 23.40 30.16 -21.77
C GLY A 154 23.95 28.82 -21.25
N VAL A 155 24.82 28.89 -20.24
CA VAL A 155 25.45 27.72 -19.59
C VAL A 155 24.40 26.80 -18.94
N THR A 156 23.40 27.36 -18.26
CA THR A 156 22.39 26.57 -17.54
C THR A 156 21.52 25.72 -18.48
N PRO A 157 20.95 26.25 -19.58
CA PRO A 157 20.26 25.41 -20.58
C PRO A 157 21.16 24.35 -21.24
N ALA A 158 22.46 24.62 -21.44
CA ALA A 158 23.39 23.62 -21.95
C ALA A 158 23.62 22.49 -20.93
N ALA A 159 23.85 22.83 -19.66
CA ALA A 159 23.98 21.86 -18.57
C ALA A 159 22.69 21.04 -18.35
N LEU A 160 21.52 21.64 -18.60
CA LEU A 160 20.22 20.98 -18.51
C LEU A 160 20.12 19.74 -19.42
N THR A 161 20.80 19.71 -20.57
CA THR A 161 20.81 18.53 -21.46
C THR A 161 21.49 17.29 -20.83
N THR A 162 22.47 17.52 -19.95
CA THR A 162 23.13 16.46 -19.18
C THR A 162 22.24 16.09 -17.98
N ALA A 163 21.73 17.10 -17.26
CA ALA A 163 20.84 16.92 -16.13
C ALA A 163 19.57 16.12 -16.47
N LEU A 164 18.90 16.43 -17.59
CA LEU A 164 17.66 15.77 -17.99
C LEU A 164 17.82 14.27 -18.25
N PHE A 165 18.98 13.84 -18.73
CA PHE A 165 19.24 12.41 -18.89
C PHE A 165 19.43 11.72 -17.54
N VAL A 166 20.20 12.32 -16.63
CA VAL A 166 20.38 11.79 -15.27
C VAL A 166 19.05 11.78 -14.53
N PHE A 167 18.21 12.78 -14.76
CA PHE A 167 16.85 12.85 -14.20
C PHE A 167 15.91 11.80 -14.80
N GLY A 168 15.93 11.60 -16.13
CA GLY A 168 15.21 10.51 -16.77
C GLY A 168 15.62 9.16 -16.19
N PHE A 169 16.92 8.96 -15.99
CA PHE A 169 17.46 7.79 -15.32
C PHE A 169 16.96 7.62 -13.88
N ALA A 170 16.70 8.70 -13.13
CA ALA A 170 16.15 8.61 -11.78
C ALA A 170 14.74 7.98 -11.75
N SER A 171 13.92 8.23 -12.77
CA SER A 171 12.52 7.83 -12.81
C SER A 171 12.27 6.41 -13.34
N GLY A 172 13.12 5.90 -14.23
CA GLY A 172 12.87 4.59 -14.86
C GLY A 172 13.04 3.35 -13.95
N PRO A 173 13.96 3.30 -12.97
CA PRO A 173 14.15 2.15 -12.08
C PRO A 173 12.89 1.67 -11.36
N VAL A 174 12.03 2.62 -10.99
CA VAL A 174 10.75 2.38 -10.30
C VAL A 174 9.77 1.58 -11.17
N ILE A 175 9.89 1.71 -12.49
CA ILE A 175 9.01 1.05 -13.47
C ILE A 175 9.65 -0.25 -13.97
N TYR A 176 10.92 -0.23 -14.34
CA TYR A 176 11.56 -1.39 -14.97
C TYR A 176 11.89 -2.54 -14.02
N GLY A 177 12.02 -2.29 -12.71
CA GLY A 177 12.20 -3.35 -11.71
C GLY A 177 11.02 -4.34 -11.74
N PRO A 178 9.81 -3.91 -11.35
CA PRO A 178 8.62 -4.76 -11.34
C PRO A 178 8.30 -5.34 -12.73
N LEU A 179 8.39 -4.53 -13.80
CA LEU A 179 8.12 -5.02 -15.15
C LEU A 179 9.05 -6.18 -15.55
N SER A 180 10.30 -6.20 -15.07
CA SER A 180 11.25 -7.27 -15.39
C SER A 180 11.01 -8.56 -14.60
N GLU A 181 10.27 -8.50 -13.49
CA GLU A 181 9.83 -9.68 -12.74
C GLU A 181 8.60 -10.30 -13.42
N LEU A 182 7.70 -9.47 -13.93
CA LEU A 182 6.45 -9.93 -14.57
C LEU A 182 6.64 -10.46 -15.99
N PHE A 183 7.42 -9.75 -16.81
CA PHE A 183 7.57 -10.11 -18.22
C PHE A 183 8.89 -10.85 -18.51
N GLY A 184 9.75 -11.01 -17.51
CA GLY A 184 11.08 -11.60 -17.62
C GLY A 184 12.18 -10.58 -17.93
N ARG A 185 13.44 -10.98 -17.71
CA ARG A 185 14.59 -10.08 -17.82
C ARG A 185 14.92 -9.76 -19.28
N LYS A 186 14.83 -10.75 -20.17
CA LYS A 186 15.27 -10.60 -21.57
C LYS A 186 14.44 -9.57 -22.33
N ILE A 187 13.11 -9.68 -22.27
CA ILE A 187 12.23 -8.84 -23.09
C ILE A 187 12.32 -7.36 -22.69
N ILE A 188 12.36 -7.08 -21.39
CA ILE A 188 12.50 -5.72 -20.87
C ILE A 188 13.87 -5.15 -21.25
N MET A 189 14.95 -5.93 -21.15
CA MET A 189 16.29 -5.51 -21.55
C MET A 189 16.36 -5.18 -23.05
N VAL A 190 15.77 -6.01 -23.91
CA VAL A 190 15.76 -5.81 -25.37
C VAL A 190 14.97 -4.56 -25.75
N ILE A 191 13.75 -4.39 -25.22
CA ILE A 191 12.90 -3.21 -25.51
C ILE A 191 13.59 -1.92 -25.04
N SER A 192 14.12 -1.92 -23.81
CA SER A 192 14.87 -0.78 -23.27
C SER A 192 16.08 -0.45 -24.14
N SER A 193 16.89 -1.45 -24.51
CA SER A 193 18.06 -1.27 -25.37
C SER A 193 17.69 -0.69 -26.73
N PHE A 194 16.61 -1.19 -27.34
CA PHE A 194 16.14 -0.71 -28.64
C PHE A 194 15.68 0.75 -28.58
N LEU A 195 14.87 1.11 -27.58
CA LEU A 195 14.42 2.49 -27.39
C LEU A 195 15.59 3.41 -27.07
N TYR A 196 16.55 2.96 -26.27
CA TYR A 196 17.76 3.73 -25.95
C TYR A 196 18.59 4.03 -27.20
N VAL A 197 18.75 3.04 -28.09
CA VAL A 197 19.37 3.21 -29.41
C VAL A 197 18.62 4.28 -30.20
N CYS A 198 17.30 4.16 -30.34
CA CYS A 198 16.48 5.10 -31.09
C CYS A 198 16.63 6.54 -30.58
N PHE A 199 16.50 6.77 -29.27
CA PHE A 199 16.64 8.11 -28.71
C PHE A 199 18.09 8.64 -28.78
N SER A 200 19.10 7.78 -28.69
CA SER A 200 20.50 8.20 -28.85
C SER A 200 20.78 8.72 -30.26
N PHE A 201 20.28 8.05 -31.29
CA PHE A 201 20.38 8.54 -32.68
C PHE A 201 19.48 9.76 -32.94
N ALA A 202 18.33 9.86 -32.25
CA ALA A 202 17.49 11.06 -32.31
C ALA A 202 18.21 12.30 -31.76
N VAL A 203 18.93 12.19 -30.63
CA VAL A 203 19.77 13.27 -30.11
C VAL A 203 20.86 13.67 -31.12
N ALA A 204 21.49 12.69 -31.77
CA ALA A 204 22.55 12.95 -32.74
C ALA A 204 22.05 13.69 -34.00
N THR A 205 20.80 13.44 -34.40
CA THR A 205 20.19 14.01 -35.62
C THR A 205 19.32 15.24 -35.35
N ALA A 206 19.16 15.62 -34.08
CA ALA A 206 18.35 16.76 -33.67
C ALA A 206 18.81 18.08 -34.32
N LYS A 207 17.82 18.90 -34.68
CA LYS A 207 18.00 20.22 -35.34
C LYS A 207 17.77 21.39 -34.39
N ASP A 208 17.19 21.15 -33.23
CA ASP A 208 16.82 22.14 -32.25
C ASP A 208 17.10 21.62 -30.83
N ILE A 209 17.27 22.56 -29.89
CA ILE A 209 17.63 22.24 -28.50
C ILE A 209 16.50 21.54 -27.74
N GLN A 210 15.25 21.79 -28.09
CA GLN A 210 14.08 21.19 -27.42
C GLN A 210 14.03 19.69 -27.68
N THR A 211 14.23 19.28 -28.93
CA THR A 211 14.35 17.88 -29.34
C THR A 211 15.52 17.21 -28.63
N ILE A 212 16.68 17.88 -28.52
CA ILE A 212 17.81 17.37 -27.73
C ILE A 212 17.36 17.13 -26.28
N MET A 213 16.77 18.11 -25.61
CA MET A 213 16.35 18.00 -24.21
C MET A 213 15.33 16.87 -23.98
N ILE A 214 14.30 16.77 -24.82
CA ILE A 214 13.26 15.74 -24.72
C ILE A 214 13.86 14.35 -24.96
N CYS A 215 14.60 14.17 -26.06
CA CYS A 215 15.23 12.89 -26.36
C CYS A 215 16.28 12.51 -25.30
N ARG A 216 17.00 13.47 -24.72
CA ARG A 216 17.93 13.23 -23.60
C ARG A 216 17.21 12.67 -22.37
N PHE A 217 16.07 13.26 -21.99
CA PHE A 217 15.25 12.73 -20.89
C PHE A 217 14.81 11.29 -21.18
N PHE A 218 14.22 11.05 -22.35
CA PHE A 218 13.74 9.70 -22.69
C PHE A 218 14.87 8.69 -22.87
N SER A 219 16.04 9.07 -23.41
CA SER A 219 17.23 8.21 -23.43
C SER A 219 17.63 7.79 -22.02
N GLY A 220 17.65 8.73 -21.07
CA GLY A 220 17.96 8.41 -19.67
C GLY A 220 16.90 7.51 -19.04
N PHE A 221 15.63 7.82 -19.28
CA PHE A 221 14.48 7.05 -18.79
C PHE A 221 14.53 5.61 -19.28
N VAL A 222 14.54 5.36 -20.59
CA VAL A 222 14.55 4.00 -21.12
C VAL A 222 15.86 3.28 -20.82
N GLY A 223 17.01 3.97 -20.88
CA GLY A 223 18.33 3.38 -20.60
C GLY A 223 18.49 2.90 -19.16
N SER A 224 17.76 3.49 -18.21
CA SER A 224 17.82 3.13 -16.79
C SER A 224 17.48 1.67 -16.48
N ALA A 225 16.72 0.98 -17.35
CA ALA A 225 16.42 -0.44 -17.17
C ALA A 225 17.70 -1.28 -17.08
N ALA A 226 18.75 -0.92 -17.82
CA ALA A 226 20.04 -1.61 -17.75
C ALA A 226 20.67 -1.57 -16.35
N PHE A 227 20.34 -0.57 -15.52
CA PHE A 227 20.87 -0.47 -14.17
C PHE A 227 20.10 -1.25 -13.11
N VAL A 228 18.85 -1.61 -13.37
CA VAL A 228 18.03 -2.43 -12.46
C VAL A 228 18.02 -3.89 -12.90
N VAL A 229 17.85 -4.13 -14.19
CA VAL A 229 17.68 -5.47 -14.74
C VAL A 229 19.02 -6.20 -14.83
N SER A 230 20.16 -5.51 -15.06
CA SER A 230 21.46 -6.21 -15.13
C SER A 230 21.90 -6.83 -13.79
N PRO A 231 21.82 -6.12 -12.64
CA PRO A 231 22.04 -6.75 -11.33
C PRO A 231 21.12 -7.94 -11.08
N ALA A 232 19.85 -7.85 -11.50
CA ALA A 232 18.90 -8.95 -11.37
C ALA A 232 19.29 -10.16 -12.24
N ILE A 233 19.73 -9.94 -13.48
CA ILE A 233 20.27 -11.01 -14.35
C ILE A 233 21.49 -11.67 -13.67
N PHE A 234 22.36 -10.90 -13.02
CA PHE A 234 23.51 -11.47 -12.30
C PHE A 234 23.10 -12.24 -11.05
N SER A 235 22.11 -11.80 -10.29
CA SER A 235 21.58 -12.61 -9.19
C SER A 235 20.93 -13.90 -9.67
N ASP A 236 20.30 -13.88 -10.85
CA ASP A 236 19.69 -15.07 -11.44
C ASP A 236 20.75 -16.08 -11.92
N LEU A 237 21.93 -15.63 -12.36
CA LEU A 237 23.00 -16.45 -12.95
C LEU A 237 24.09 -16.94 -11.97
N PHE A 238 24.44 -16.16 -10.95
CA PHE A 238 25.57 -16.44 -10.06
C PHE A 238 25.11 -16.87 -8.66
N SER A 239 25.73 -17.92 -8.12
CA SER A 239 25.49 -18.40 -6.76
C SER A 239 25.99 -17.39 -5.72
N THR A 240 25.54 -17.53 -4.47
CA THR A 240 25.82 -16.60 -3.37
C THR A 240 27.31 -16.24 -3.21
N GLU A 241 28.20 -17.22 -3.39
CA GLU A 241 29.67 -17.02 -3.31
C GLU A 241 30.23 -16.14 -4.44
N GLN A 242 29.71 -16.31 -5.66
CA GLN A 242 30.20 -15.63 -6.86
C GLN A 242 29.47 -14.30 -7.12
N ARG A 243 28.27 -14.14 -6.55
CA ARG A 243 27.38 -12.99 -6.74
C ARG A 243 28.04 -11.68 -6.33
N GLY A 244 28.76 -11.66 -5.21
CA GLY A 244 29.46 -10.46 -4.72
C GLY A 244 30.48 -9.93 -5.74
N THR A 245 31.25 -10.80 -6.37
CA THR A 245 32.24 -10.43 -7.40
C THR A 245 31.57 -9.97 -8.70
N ALA A 246 30.49 -10.64 -9.12
CA ALA A 246 29.74 -10.27 -10.33
C ALA A 246 29.09 -8.87 -10.20
N ILE A 247 28.42 -8.61 -9.07
CA ILE A 247 27.80 -7.30 -8.78
C ILE A 247 28.87 -6.22 -8.62
N SER A 248 30.01 -6.52 -8.01
CA SER A 248 31.14 -5.58 -7.91
C SER A 248 31.71 -5.20 -9.28
N THR A 249 31.78 -6.17 -10.21
CA THR A 249 32.22 -5.92 -11.60
C THR A 249 31.24 -5.01 -12.34
N PHE A 250 29.94 -5.23 -12.15
CA PHE A 250 28.89 -4.36 -12.67
C PHE A 250 28.98 -2.94 -12.10
N ALA A 251 29.20 -2.80 -10.79
CA ALA A 251 29.41 -1.50 -10.15
C ALA A 251 30.62 -0.76 -10.73
N GLY A 252 31.69 -1.51 -11.09
CA GLY A 252 32.83 -0.98 -11.83
C GLY A 252 32.44 -0.35 -13.17
N VAL A 253 31.52 -0.95 -13.93
CA VAL A 253 31.00 -0.37 -15.18
C VAL A 253 30.10 0.84 -14.92
N LEU A 254 29.26 0.79 -13.89
CA LEU A 254 28.37 1.88 -13.50
C LEU A 254 29.13 3.18 -13.24
N PHE A 255 30.29 3.13 -12.59
CA PHE A 255 31.13 4.30 -12.30
C PHE A 255 32.27 4.53 -13.29
N GLY A 256 32.77 3.48 -13.93
CA GLY A 256 33.77 3.61 -14.98
C GLY A 256 33.23 4.35 -16.20
N GLY A 257 31.95 4.12 -16.55
CA GLY A 257 31.28 4.78 -17.67
C GLY A 257 31.35 6.32 -17.62
N PRO A 258 30.88 7.01 -16.56
CA PRO A 258 30.85 8.46 -16.53
C PRO A 258 32.26 9.06 -16.34
N MET A 259 33.27 8.26 -15.97
CA MET A 259 34.67 8.67 -15.91
C MET A 259 35.38 8.55 -17.26
N LEU A 260 35.05 7.52 -18.04
CA LEU A 260 35.55 7.35 -19.41
C LEU A 260 34.88 8.31 -20.40
N ALA A 261 33.63 8.67 -20.13
CA ALA A 261 32.82 9.54 -20.97
C ALA A 261 33.46 10.92 -21.27
N PRO A 262 33.95 11.69 -20.28
CA PRO A 262 34.67 12.94 -20.53
C PRO A 262 35.88 12.77 -21.42
N ILE A 263 36.64 11.67 -21.26
CA ILE A 263 37.83 11.38 -22.06
C ILE A 263 37.42 11.17 -23.53
N PHE A 264 36.50 10.25 -23.79
CA PHE A 264 36.02 9.99 -25.15
C PHE A 264 35.33 11.21 -25.77
N GLY A 265 34.47 11.89 -25.01
CA GLY A 265 33.78 13.10 -25.44
C GLY A 265 34.74 14.24 -25.75
N GLY A 266 35.71 14.51 -24.88
CA GLY A 266 36.70 15.58 -25.04
C GLY A 266 37.56 15.41 -26.29
N PHE A 267 37.99 14.18 -26.61
CA PHE A 267 38.72 13.90 -27.86
C PHE A 267 37.82 13.88 -29.10
N THR A 268 36.58 13.43 -28.98
CA THR A 268 35.61 13.43 -30.08
C THR A 268 35.28 14.85 -30.51
N VAL A 269 34.93 15.71 -29.57
CA VAL A 269 34.51 17.10 -29.83
C VAL A 269 35.71 17.97 -30.22
N LYS A 270 36.93 17.64 -29.77
CA LYS A 270 38.16 18.28 -30.26
C LYS A 270 38.37 18.08 -31.77
N ASN A 271 37.95 16.94 -32.32
CA ASN A 271 38.16 16.67 -33.75
C ASN A 271 37.11 17.42 -34.59
N SER A 272 37.60 18.42 -35.34
CA SER A 272 36.78 19.25 -36.23
C SER A 272 35.93 18.49 -37.25
N SER A 273 36.31 17.26 -37.63
CA SER A 273 35.56 16.43 -38.57
C SER A 273 34.37 15.68 -37.92
N LEU A 274 34.36 15.54 -36.60
CA LEU A 274 33.34 14.80 -35.85
C LEU A 274 32.33 15.78 -35.21
N GLY A 275 32.79 16.76 -34.44
CA GLY A 275 31.91 17.73 -33.76
C GLY A 275 30.98 17.11 -32.71
N TRP A 276 30.12 17.94 -32.09
CA TRP A 276 29.30 17.51 -30.94
C TRP A 276 28.37 16.31 -31.18
N ARG A 277 27.83 16.14 -32.39
CA ARG A 277 26.84 15.08 -32.70
C ARG A 277 27.42 13.68 -32.51
N TRP A 278 28.72 13.52 -32.71
CA TRP A 278 29.41 12.25 -32.53
C TRP A 278 29.47 11.80 -31.07
N THR A 279 29.24 12.69 -30.11
CA THR A 279 29.00 12.27 -28.72
C THR A 279 27.74 11.41 -28.61
N ALA A 280 26.67 11.73 -29.33
CA ALA A 280 25.47 10.90 -29.33
C ALA A 280 25.61 9.67 -30.24
N TYR A 281 26.25 9.79 -31.41
CA TYR A 281 26.49 8.64 -32.30
C TYR A 281 27.35 7.55 -31.65
N PHE A 282 28.42 7.91 -30.94
CA PHE A 282 29.27 6.92 -30.29
C PHE A 282 28.50 6.11 -29.25
N CYS A 283 27.72 6.77 -28.38
CA CYS A 283 26.83 6.08 -27.45
C CYS A 283 25.80 5.21 -28.18
N GLY A 284 25.19 5.71 -29.26
CA GLY A 284 24.26 4.92 -30.07
C GLY A 284 24.88 3.65 -30.67
N ILE A 285 26.13 3.72 -31.13
CA ILE A 285 26.85 2.57 -31.71
C ILE A 285 27.18 1.52 -30.64
N VAL A 286 27.67 1.95 -29.47
CA VAL A 286 27.92 1.02 -28.34
C VAL A 286 26.60 0.39 -27.87
N ALA A 287 25.52 1.16 -27.85
CA ALA A 287 24.18 0.67 -27.54
C ALA A 287 23.66 -0.35 -28.56
N CYS A 288 23.93 -0.15 -29.87
CA CYS A 288 23.59 -1.13 -30.90
C CYS A 288 24.30 -2.46 -30.66
N LEU A 289 25.56 -2.45 -30.25
CA LEU A 289 26.26 -3.67 -29.88
C LEU A 289 25.58 -4.35 -28.67
N GLY A 290 25.26 -3.60 -27.62
CA GLY A 290 24.48 -4.11 -26.48
C GLY A 290 23.15 -4.73 -26.90
N LEU A 291 22.39 -4.07 -27.78
CA LEU A 291 21.13 -4.58 -28.32
C LEU A 291 21.32 -5.89 -29.09
N VAL A 292 22.30 -5.97 -29.98
CA VAL A 292 22.61 -7.18 -30.75
C VAL A 292 22.95 -8.33 -29.79
N LEU A 293 23.80 -8.09 -28.80
CA LEU A 293 24.14 -9.09 -27.78
C LEU A 293 22.91 -9.52 -26.98
N ASN A 294 22.03 -8.60 -26.59
CA ASN A 294 20.80 -8.92 -25.86
C ASN A 294 19.78 -9.71 -26.69
N VAL A 295 19.68 -9.44 -27.99
CA VAL A 295 18.74 -10.16 -28.88
C VAL A 295 19.22 -11.57 -29.17
N PHE A 296 20.50 -11.72 -29.52
CA PHE A 296 21.04 -12.99 -30.05
C PHE A 296 21.74 -13.87 -29.00
N LEU A 297 22.32 -13.28 -27.95
CA LEU A 297 23.12 -14.04 -26.98
C LEU A 297 22.46 -14.18 -25.62
N LEU A 298 21.66 -13.22 -25.16
CA LEU A 298 20.96 -13.32 -23.88
C LEU A 298 19.70 -14.18 -24.04
N ASP A 299 19.56 -15.21 -23.22
CA ASP A 299 18.28 -15.91 -23.03
C ASP A 299 17.62 -15.51 -21.71
N GLU A 300 16.38 -15.97 -21.52
CA GLU A 300 15.67 -15.66 -20.29
C GLU A 300 16.41 -16.26 -19.08
N THR A 301 16.64 -15.43 -18.08
CA THR A 301 17.29 -15.81 -16.82
C THR A 301 16.33 -15.80 -15.66
N HIS A 302 15.17 -15.16 -15.76
CA HIS A 302 14.21 -15.12 -14.67
C HIS A 302 13.60 -16.52 -14.47
N HIS A 303 13.86 -17.12 -13.31
CA HIS A 303 13.52 -18.52 -13.05
C HIS A 303 12.02 -18.82 -13.17
N PRO A 304 11.08 -17.98 -12.64
CA PRO A 304 9.66 -18.20 -12.81
C PRO A 304 9.22 -18.27 -14.27
N ILE A 305 9.74 -17.38 -15.13
CA ILE A 305 9.38 -17.32 -16.56
C ILE A 305 9.94 -18.52 -17.34
N ILE A 306 11.08 -19.09 -16.90
CA ILE A 306 11.60 -20.35 -17.46
C ILE A 306 10.62 -21.49 -17.16
N LEU A 307 10.09 -21.56 -15.93
CA LEU A 307 9.09 -22.55 -15.56
C LEU A 307 7.78 -22.36 -16.34
N VAL A 308 7.34 -21.13 -16.60
CA VAL A 308 6.18 -20.83 -17.47
C VAL A 308 6.39 -21.43 -18.86
N LYS A 309 7.55 -21.22 -19.49
CA LYS A 309 7.87 -21.79 -20.81
C LYS A 309 7.91 -23.32 -20.79
N ARG A 310 8.48 -23.91 -19.73
CA ARG A 310 8.52 -25.38 -19.55
C ARG A 310 7.11 -25.95 -19.39
N ALA A 311 6.25 -25.29 -18.60
CA ALA A 311 4.85 -25.67 -18.42
C ALA A 311 4.06 -25.57 -19.74
N GLU A 312 4.25 -24.50 -20.51
CA GLU A 312 3.64 -24.34 -21.84
C GLU A 312 4.07 -25.46 -22.81
N GLU A 313 5.36 -25.80 -22.84
CA GLU A 313 5.86 -26.89 -23.68
C GLU A 313 5.28 -28.25 -23.26
N LEU A 314 5.21 -28.51 -21.95
CA LEU A 314 4.59 -29.72 -21.42
C LEU A 314 3.10 -29.80 -21.77
N ARG A 315 2.34 -28.71 -21.66
CA ARG A 315 0.93 -28.65 -22.11
C ARG A 315 0.80 -29.02 -23.59
N ARG A 316 1.63 -28.42 -24.44
CA ARG A 316 1.60 -28.63 -25.89
C ARG A 316 1.97 -30.06 -26.29
N ARG A 317 2.95 -30.67 -25.62
CA ARG A 317 3.43 -32.03 -25.93
C ARG A 317 2.57 -33.14 -25.33
N THR A 318 2.07 -32.96 -24.11
CA THR A 318 1.26 -33.96 -23.41
C THR A 318 -0.23 -33.84 -23.70
N GLY A 319 -0.68 -32.67 -24.18
CA GLY A 319 -2.09 -32.33 -24.30
C GLY A 319 -2.78 -32.05 -22.96
N ASN A 320 -2.06 -32.12 -21.84
CA ASN A 320 -2.60 -31.87 -20.51
C ASN A 320 -2.52 -30.39 -20.15
N TRP A 321 -3.65 -29.69 -20.30
CA TRP A 321 -3.80 -28.26 -19.99
C TRP A 321 -3.87 -27.95 -18.49
N GLY A 322 -3.91 -28.97 -17.62
CA GLY A 322 -3.86 -28.80 -16.17
C GLY A 322 -2.46 -28.52 -15.62
N ILE A 323 -1.41 -28.73 -16.42
CA ILE A 323 -0.02 -28.42 -16.06
C ILE A 323 0.18 -26.91 -16.03
N TYR A 324 0.73 -26.34 -14.97
CA TYR A 324 0.94 -24.89 -14.84
C TYR A 324 2.24 -24.59 -14.10
N ALA A 325 2.76 -23.37 -14.26
CA ALA A 325 3.82 -22.84 -13.43
C ALA A 325 3.23 -21.97 -12.31
N PRO A 326 3.77 -21.98 -11.08
CA PRO A 326 3.32 -21.12 -9.98
C PRO A 326 3.11 -19.65 -10.34
N HIS A 327 3.95 -19.10 -11.22
CA HIS A 327 3.90 -17.71 -11.66
C HIS A 327 2.69 -17.37 -12.55
N GLU A 328 2.03 -18.35 -13.18
CA GLU A 328 0.83 -18.12 -14.00
C GLU A 328 -0.46 -17.98 -13.18
N GLU A 329 -0.43 -18.30 -11.88
CA GLU A 329 -1.54 -18.02 -10.97
C GLU A 329 -1.70 -16.51 -10.73
N LEU A 330 -0.70 -15.70 -11.10
CA LEU A 330 -0.68 -14.26 -10.94
C LEU A 330 -1.42 -13.58 -12.10
N THR A 331 -2.58 -13.00 -11.82
CA THR A 331 -3.27 -12.08 -12.74
C THR A 331 -3.10 -10.66 -12.22
N LEU A 332 -2.19 -9.88 -12.80
CA LEU A 332 -1.96 -8.51 -12.36
C LEU A 332 -2.52 -7.50 -13.36
N SER A 333 -3.25 -6.53 -12.82
CA SER A 333 -3.66 -5.33 -13.54
C SER A 333 -2.49 -4.35 -13.66
N LEU A 334 -2.20 -3.86 -14.87
CA LEU A 334 -1.18 -2.83 -15.11
C LEU A 334 -1.37 -1.57 -14.24
N LYS A 335 -2.61 -1.27 -13.82
CA LYS A 335 -2.92 -0.12 -12.96
C LYS A 335 -2.41 -0.32 -11.53
N GLU A 336 -2.56 -1.52 -10.97
CA GLU A 336 -2.13 -1.86 -9.60
C GLU A 336 -0.61 -1.93 -9.50
N ILE A 337 0.07 -2.43 -10.54
CA ILE A 337 1.54 -2.44 -10.62
C ILE A 337 2.09 -1.01 -10.55
N VAL A 338 1.42 -0.03 -11.16
CA VAL A 338 1.84 1.38 -11.17
C VAL A 338 1.55 2.07 -9.84
N GLU A 339 0.38 1.84 -9.24
CA GLU A 339 0.00 2.44 -7.96
C GLU A 339 0.84 1.90 -6.79
N ASN A 340 1.07 0.57 -6.71
CA ASN A 340 1.77 -0.04 -5.59
C ASN A 340 3.31 0.10 -5.69
N ASN A 341 3.90 0.06 -6.89
CA ASN A 341 5.37 0.11 -7.03
C ASN A 341 5.97 1.52 -7.07
N ILE A 342 5.21 2.57 -7.40
CA ILE A 342 5.72 3.95 -7.38
C ILE A 342 5.55 4.58 -5.99
N ALA A 343 4.42 4.35 -5.33
CA ALA A 343 4.12 4.98 -4.04
C ALA A 343 4.96 4.42 -2.89
N ARG A 344 5.20 3.09 -2.87
CA ARG A 344 5.87 2.40 -1.76
C ARG A 344 7.34 2.86 -1.57
N PRO A 345 8.21 2.91 -2.60
CA PRO A 345 9.58 3.41 -2.45
C PRO A 345 9.65 4.87 -1.97
N LEU A 346 8.78 5.74 -2.50
CA LEU A 346 8.76 7.16 -2.12
C LEU A 346 8.29 7.36 -0.68
N LYS A 347 7.27 6.61 -0.25
CA LYS A 347 6.82 6.62 1.14
C LYS A 347 7.93 6.15 2.07
N MET A 348 8.54 5.00 1.78
CA MET A 348 9.66 4.45 2.55
C MET A 348 10.81 5.44 2.68
N LEU A 349 11.16 6.15 1.59
CA LEU A 349 12.25 7.13 1.61
C LEU A 349 12.08 8.21 2.68
N PHE A 350 10.85 8.69 2.92
CA PHE A 350 10.59 9.78 3.86
C PHE A 350 10.11 9.31 5.24
N THR A 351 9.66 8.07 5.38
CA THR A 351 9.31 7.48 6.69
C THR A 351 10.51 6.81 7.35
N GLU A 352 11.44 6.27 6.57
CA GLU A 352 12.58 5.52 7.07
C GLU A 352 13.84 6.38 7.21
N SER A 353 14.14 6.84 8.44
CA SER A 353 15.30 7.69 8.74
C SER A 353 16.65 7.10 8.32
N ILE A 354 16.85 5.77 8.45
CA ILE A 354 18.08 5.10 8.00
C ILE A 354 18.18 5.19 6.47
N LEU A 355 17.13 4.76 5.77
CA LEU A 355 17.05 4.82 4.31
C LEU A 355 17.26 6.25 3.79
N PHE A 356 16.62 7.24 4.40
CA PHE A 356 16.72 8.65 4.02
C PHE A 356 18.17 9.17 4.11
N LEU A 357 18.82 9.01 5.26
CA LEU A 357 20.17 9.53 5.48
C LEU A 357 21.24 8.80 4.65
N VAL A 358 21.12 7.48 4.51
CA VAL A 358 22.01 6.70 3.63
C VAL A 358 21.81 7.12 2.17
N SER A 359 20.57 7.35 1.74
CA SER A 359 20.26 7.80 0.38
C SER A 359 20.76 9.22 0.10
N ILE A 360 20.72 10.12 1.09
CA ILE A 360 21.34 11.46 0.98
C ILE A 360 22.85 11.33 0.79
N TYR A 361 23.52 10.49 1.58
CA TYR A 361 24.96 10.33 1.47
C TYR A 361 25.35 9.73 0.12
N ASN A 362 24.65 8.67 -0.30
CA ASN A 362 24.84 8.05 -1.61
C ASN A 362 24.57 9.05 -2.75
N GLY A 363 23.50 9.85 -2.62
CA GLY A 363 23.15 10.93 -3.54
C GLY A 363 24.20 12.01 -3.65
N PHE A 364 24.73 12.48 -2.52
CA PHE A 364 25.79 13.48 -2.50
C PHE A 364 27.07 13.00 -3.20
N ILE A 365 27.51 11.77 -2.91
CA ILE A 365 28.70 11.16 -3.52
C ILE A 365 28.49 10.95 -5.02
N TYR A 366 27.33 10.48 -5.43
CA TYR A 366 27.01 10.33 -6.85
C TYR A 366 26.90 11.69 -7.56
N ALA A 367 26.32 12.71 -6.91
CA ALA A 367 26.25 14.05 -7.45
C ALA A 367 27.62 14.71 -7.60
N MET A 368 28.59 14.36 -6.73
CA MET A 368 29.97 14.80 -6.88
C MET A 368 30.59 14.33 -8.20
N LEU A 369 30.31 13.10 -8.62
CA LEU A 369 30.80 12.57 -9.91
C LEU A 369 30.40 13.47 -11.08
N TYR A 370 29.16 13.96 -11.09
CA TYR A 370 28.65 14.86 -12.14
C TYR A 370 29.09 16.31 -11.96
N CYS A 371 29.29 16.77 -10.72
CA CYS A 371 29.89 18.07 -10.42
C CYS A 371 31.31 18.18 -11.01
N LEU A 372 32.09 17.10 -10.90
CA LEU A 372 33.45 17.04 -11.40
C LEU A 372 33.55 17.16 -12.92
N LEU A 373 32.48 16.81 -13.67
CA LEU A 373 32.40 17.02 -15.13
C LEU A 373 32.61 18.49 -15.52
N THR A 374 32.24 19.41 -14.63
CA THR A 374 32.48 20.84 -14.82
C THR A 374 33.82 21.26 -14.20
N ALA A 375 34.17 20.73 -13.02
CA ALA A 375 35.36 21.14 -12.30
C ALA A 375 36.67 20.80 -13.03
N MET A 376 36.73 19.64 -13.69
CA MET A 376 37.96 19.14 -14.34
C MET A 376 38.42 20.02 -15.50
N PRO A 377 37.55 20.39 -16.47
CA PRO A 377 37.88 21.40 -17.47
C PRO A 377 38.32 22.73 -16.85
N LEU A 378 37.63 23.25 -15.83
CA LEU A 378 37.99 24.52 -15.20
C LEU A 378 39.38 24.48 -14.54
N ILE A 379 39.71 23.41 -13.84
CA ILE A 379 41.01 23.27 -13.18
C ILE A 379 42.14 23.09 -14.21
N PHE A 380 42.01 22.13 -15.13
CA PHE A 380 43.12 21.74 -16.00
C PHE A 380 43.18 22.52 -17.31
N GLN A 381 42.04 22.83 -17.94
CA GLN A 381 42.00 23.60 -19.19
C GLN A 381 42.18 25.09 -18.92
N GLU A 382 41.41 25.70 -18.01
CA GLU A 382 41.51 27.14 -17.73
C GLU A 382 42.65 27.47 -16.76
N GLY A 383 42.87 26.65 -15.73
CA GLY A 383 43.94 26.86 -14.75
C GLY A 383 45.34 26.49 -15.28
N TYR A 384 45.55 25.22 -15.64
CA TYR A 384 46.85 24.72 -16.10
C TYR A 384 47.11 24.90 -17.62
N GLY A 385 46.13 25.38 -18.39
CA GLY A 385 46.28 25.65 -19.82
C GLY A 385 46.34 24.39 -20.69
N PHE A 386 45.81 23.26 -20.22
CA PHE A 386 45.80 22.02 -21.00
C PHE A 386 44.88 22.15 -22.22
N ARG A 387 45.26 21.50 -23.32
CA ARG A 387 44.42 21.48 -24.53
C ARG A 387 43.14 20.66 -24.28
N ARG A 388 42.04 21.02 -24.96
CA ARG A 388 40.78 20.26 -24.96
C ARG A 388 41.05 18.76 -25.22
N GLY A 389 40.36 17.90 -24.49
CA GLY A 389 40.59 16.44 -24.46
C GLY A 389 41.74 16.01 -23.53
N VAL A 390 42.89 16.70 -23.55
CA VAL A 390 44.01 16.40 -22.63
C VAL A 390 43.66 16.79 -21.18
N ALA A 391 42.90 17.87 -21.02
CA ALA A 391 42.36 18.29 -19.72
C ALA A 391 41.48 17.24 -19.03
N GLU A 392 40.97 16.25 -19.77
CA GLU A 392 40.13 15.17 -19.27
C GLU A 392 40.94 13.94 -18.82
N LEU A 393 42.23 13.83 -19.17
CA LEU A 393 43.06 12.68 -18.78
C LEU A 393 43.18 12.45 -17.27
N PRO A 394 43.11 13.46 -16.38
CA PRO A 394 43.09 13.22 -14.94
C PRO A 394 41.90 12.36 -14.46
N TYR A 395 40.84 12.17 -15.27
CA TYR A 395 39.81 11.15 -15.01
C TYR A 395 40.37 9.72 -14.97
N LEU A 396 41.50 9.43 -15.63
CA LEU A 396 42.18 8.14 -15.53
C LEU A 396 42.71 7.88 -14.12
N ALA A 397 43.18 8.91 -13.42
CA ALA A 397 43.60 8.77 -12.03
C ALA A 397 42.39 8.43 -11.14
N MET A 398 41.23 9.06 -11.38
CA MET A 398 39.99 8.74 -10.69
C MET A 398 39.52 7.30 -10.98
N LEU A 399 39.62 6.85 -12.23
CA LEU A 399 39.32 5.47 -12.62
C LEU A 399 40.27 4.46 -11.95
N LEU A 400 41.57 4.77 -11.87
CA LEU A 400 42.54 3.96 -11.11
C LEU A 400 42.15 3.88 -9.63
N GLY A 401 41.71 5.01 -9.04
CA GLY A 401 41.17 5.06 -7.70
C GLY A 401 39.98 4.12 -7.49
N VAL A 402 39.05 4.08 -8.44
CA VAL A 402 37.91 3.13 -8.44
C VAL A 402 38.39 1.68 -8.40
N PHE A 403 39.35 1.29 -9.25
CA PHE A 403 39.86 -0.08 -9.26
C PHE A 403 40.56 -0.46 -7.95
N ILE A 404 41.34 0.47 -7.37
CA ILE A 404 41.94 0.29 -6.04
C ILE A 404 40.83 0.16 -4.98
N GLY A 405 39.75 0.93 -5.11
CA GLY A 405 38.60 0.88 -4.23
C GLY A 405 37.88 -0.47 -4.27
N ILE A 406 37.67 -1.02 -5.47
CA ILE A 406 37.12 -2.38 -5.66
C ILE A 406 38.03 -3.43 -5.01
N ALA A 407 39.35 -3.33 -5.22
CA ALA A 407 40.30 -4.24 -4.59
C ALA A 407 40.25 -4.16 -3.06
N ALA A 408 40.14 -2.96 -2.49
CA ALA A 408 39.98 -2.76 -1.06
C ALA A 408 38.65 -3.34 -0.53
N LEU A 409 37.56 -3.19 -1.28
CA LEU A 409 36.25 -3.74 -0.93
C LEU A 409 36.26 -5.27 -0.90
N ILE A 410 36.94 -5.93 -1.84
CA ILE A 410 37.13 -7.39 -1.83
C ILE A 410 37.81 -7.84 -0.52
N LEU A 411 38.78 -7.07 -0.01
CA LEU A 411 39.42 -7.36 1.29
C LEU A 411 38.46 -7.16 2.47
N PHE A 412 37.64 -6.11 2.45
CA PHE A 412 36.62 -5.89 3.49
C PHE A 412 35.49 -6.92 3.44
N GLU A 413 35.16 -7.45 2.26
CA GLU A 413 34.17 -8.51 2.11
C GLU A 413 34.58 -9.77 2.86
N GLN A 414 35.86 -10.15 2.81
CA GLN A 414 36.37 -11.29 3.60
C GLN A 414 36.19 -11.10 5.10
N ARG A 415 36.27 -9.86 5.60
CA ARG A 415 35.99 -9.54 7.00
C ARG A 415 34.50 -9.69 7.31
N TYR A 416 33.63 -9.20 6.42
CA TYR A 416 32.18 -9.33 6.56
C TYR A 416 31.73 -10.78 6.58
N LEU A 417 32.24 -11.62 5.66
CA LEU A 417 31.94 -13.05 5.62
C LEU A 417 32.33 -13.76 6.93
N LYS A 418 33.52 -13.47 7.47
CA LYS A 418 33.95 -13.99 8.78
C LYS A 418 33.07 -13.52 9.94
N ALA A 419 32.48 -12.32 9.85
CA ALA A 419 31.56 -11.83 10.86
C ALA A 419 30.18 -12.51 10.75
N MET A 420 29.71 -12.78 9.54
CA MET A 420 28.52 -13.59 9.27
C MET A 420 28.68 -15.04 9.76
N GLU A 421 29.80 -15.70 9.47
CA GLU A 421 30.09 -17.05 9.95
C GLU A 421 30.02 -17.14 11.48
N LYS A 422 30.54 -16.12 12.17
CA LYS A 422 30.46 -16.01 13.64
C LYS A 422 29.05 -15.73 14.17
N ASN A 423 28.12 -15.33 13.30
CA ASN A 423 26.74 -14.99 13.64
C ASN A 423 25.74 -16.00 13.05
N ASN A 424 26.12 -17.28 13.02
CA ASN A 424 25.30 -18.37 12.48
C ASN A 424 24.81 -18.15 11.03
N GLY A 425 25.60 -17.43 10.21
CA GLY A 425 25.23 -17.13 8.82
C GLY A 425 24.19 -16.02 8.66
N LYS A 426 23.73 -15.36 9.73
CA LYS A 426 22.83 -14.19 9.62
C LYS A 426 23.60 -12.93 9.20
N PRO A 427 23.07 -12.14 8.23
CA PRO A 427 23.70 -10.89 7.80
C PRO A 427 23.71 -9.88 8.95
N ILE A 428 24.85 -9.20 9.16
CA ILE A 428 24.99 -8.09 10.10
C ILE A 428 25.20 -6.80 9.29
N PRO A 429 24.15 -5.99 9.08
CA PRO A 429 24.25 -4.79 8.26
C PRO A 429 25.39 -3.86 8.71
N GLU A 430 25.59 -3.68 10.02
CA GLU A 430 26.55 -2.72 10.59
C GLU A 430 28.01 -2.99 10.21
N GLU A 431 28.38 -4.24 9.91
CA GLU A 431 29.75 -4.58 9.46
C GLU A 431 30.01 -4.16 8.00
N ARG A 432 29.00 -3.68 7.26
CA ARG A 432 29.16 -3.04 5.95
C ARG A 432 29.66 -1.59 6.04
N LEU A 433 29.51 -0.91 7.18
CA LEU A 433 29.80 0.51 7.35
C LEU A 433 31.29 0.92 7.56
N PRO A 434 32.22 0.08 8.05
CA PRO A 434 33.62 0.47 8.23
C PRO A 434 34.34 1.01 6.97
N PRO A 435 34.18 0.40 5.77
CA PRO A 435 34.75 0.94 4.54
C PRO A 435 34.21 2.33 4.20
N VAL A 436 32.93 2.61 4.52
CA VAL A 436 32.27 3.90 4.26
C VAL A 436 32.95 5.02 5.04
N PHE A 437 33.34 4.77 6.28
CA PHE A 437 34.07 5.74 7.10
C PHE A 437 35.44 6.08 6.50
N ILE A 438 36.19 5.06 6.08
CA ILE A 438 37.50 5.25 5.41
C ILE A 438 37.31 6.02 4.11
N GLY A 439 36.33 5.63 3.30
CA GLY A 439 35.96 6.33 2.07
C GLY A 439 35.65 7.80 2.32
N GLY A 440 34.87 8.12 3.36
CA GLY A 440 34.53 9.50 3.75
C GLY A 440 35.76 10.37 4.04
N ILE A 441 36.76 9.84 4.73
CA ILE A 441 38.02 10.56 5.00
C ILE A 441 38.78 10.84 3.70
N PHE A 442 38.97 9.80 2.87
CA PHE A 442 39.68 9.94 1.59
C PHE A 442 38.94 10.84 0.61
N PHE A 443 37.60 10.90 0.67
CA PHE A 443 36.79 11.81 -0.12
C PHE A 443 37.13 13.28 0.21
N ILE A 444 37.12 13.62 1.50
CA ILE A 444 37.41 14.98 1.98
C ILE A 444 38.84 15.38 1.61
N ILE A 445 39.81 14.49 1.84
CA ILE A 445 41.21 14.72 1.46
C ILE A 445 41.34 14.89 -0.05
N GLY A 446 40.72 14.00 -0.83
CA GLY A 446 40.77 14.01 -2.29
C GLY A 446 40.20 15.28 -2.90
N ILE A 447 39.01 15.72 -2.45
CA ILE A 447 38.36 16.92 -3.01
C ILE A 447 39.14 18.19 -2.64
N VAL A 448 39.67 18.29 -1.42
CA VAL A 448 40.51 19.42 -0.98
C VAL A 448 41.79 19.47 -1.80
N ILE A 449 42.49 18.34 -1.97
CA ILE A 449 43.70 18.29 -2.80
C ILE A 449 43.38 18.68 -4.24
N LEU A 450 42.34 18.10 -4.85
CA LEU A 450 41.96 18.36 -6.24
C LEU A 450 41.69 19.85 -6.48
N THR A 451 40.93 20.48 -5.61
CA THR A 451 40.39 21.83 -5.82
C THR A 451 41.30 22.93 -5.30
N VAL A 452 41.89 22.77 -4.10
CA VAL A 452 42.79 23.77 -3.52
C VAL A 452 44.12 23.76 -4.23
N ALA A 453 44.72 22.59 -4.50
CA ALA A 453 45.94 22.53 -5.32
C ALA A 453 45.66 22.93 -6.78
N GLY A 454 44.45 22.67 -7.27
CA GLY A 454 43.97 23.08 -8.58
C GLY A 454 43.89 24.60 -8.78
N ASP A 455 43.66 25.36 -7.71
CA ASP A 455 43.57 26.84 -7.73
C ASP A 455 44.94 27.53 -7.88
N PHE A 456 46.05 26.80 -7.70
CA PHE A 456 47.42 27.35 -7.74
C PHE A 456 48.30 26.77 -8.86
N PRO A 457 47.89 26.86 -10.15
CA PRO A 457 48.58 26.21 -11.27
C PRO A 457 50.02 26.71 -11.51
N LYS A 458 50.38 27.90 -11.01
CA LYS A 458 51.73 28.47 -11.11
C LYS A 458 52.68 28.01 -10.00
N LYS A 459 52.16 27.51 -8.87
CA LYS A 459 52.95 27.14 -7.68
C LYS A 459 52.97 25.64 -7.43
N VAL A 460 51.92 24.94 -7.83
CA VAL A 460 51.75 23.50 -7.60
C VAL A 460 51.73 22.78 -8.94
N HIS A 461 52.39 21.62 -9.01
CA HIS A 461 52.45 20.81 -10.22
C HIS A 461 51.12 20.08 -10.45
N PHE A 462 50.67 19.95 -11.70
CA PHE A 462 49.38 19.34 -12.09
C PHE A 462 49.18 17.90 -11.57
N MET A 463 50.27 17.19 -11.27
CA MET A 463 50.22 15.85 -10.68
C MET A 463 49.52 15.83 -9.31
N VAL A 464 49.64 16.90 -8.51
CA VAL A 464 49.04 16.96 -7.17
C VAL A 464 47.50 16.95 -7.25
N PRO A 465 46.82 17.84 -7.99
CA PRO A 465 45.38 17.75 -8.15
C PRO A 465 44.94 16.46 -8.86
N THR A 466 45.78 15.89 -9.74
CA THR A 466 45.52 14.58 -10.37
C THR A 466 45.50 13.43 -9.36
N VAL A 467 46.42 13.42 -8.38
CA VAL A 467 46.38 12.45 -7.25
C VAL A 467 45.13 12.67 -6.40
N GLY A 468 44.72 13.92 -6.18
CA GLY A 468 43.46 14.25 -5.53
C GLY A 468 42.25 13.60 -6.21
N ALA A 469 42.17 13.65 -7.54
CA ALA A 469 41.13 12.96 -8.31
C ALA A 469 41.14 11.43 -8.09
N GLY A 470 42.34 10.83 -7.95
CA GLY A 470 42.49 9.42 -7.59
C GLY A 470 41.89 9.06 -6.23
N PHE A 471 42.12 9.88 -5.20
CA PHE A 471 41.49 9.67 -3.89
C PHE A 471 39.98 9.85 -3.92
N VAL A 472 39.46 10.79 -4.73
CA VAL A 472 38.02 10.90 -4.93
C VAL A 472 37.47 9.62 -5.54
N GLY A 473 38.11 9.07 -6.58
CA GLY A 473 37.71 7.80 -7.20
C GLY A 473 37.70 6.61 -6.25
N PHE A 474 38.74 6.49 -5.41
CA PHE A 474 38.81 5.49 -4.35
C PHE A 474 37.64 5.62 -3.36
N ALA A 475 37.38 6.84 -2.91
CA ALA A 475 36.31 7.12 -1.96
C ALA A 475 34.91 6.88 -2.51
N LEU A 476 34.65 7.23 -3.78
CA LEU A 476 33.37 7.00 -4.45
C LEU A 476 32.96 5.52 -4.31
N MET A 477 33.89 4.59 -4.54
CA MET A 477 33.64 3.15 -4.41
C MET A 477 33.40 2.70 -2.97
N LEU A 478 34.28 3.11 -2.04
CA LEU A 478 34.22 2.71 -0.64
C LEU A 478 32.97 3.20 0.08
N ILE A 479 32.35 4.29 -0.40
CA ILE A 479 31.09 4.79 0.14
C ILE A 479 29.90 4.13 -0.57
N PHE A 480 29.91 4.11 -1.90
CA PHE A 480 28.74 3.72 -2.69
C PHE A 480 28.33 2.26 -2.49
N LEU A 481 29.24 1.32 -2.72
CA LEU A 481 28.88 -0.10 -2.74
C LEU A 481 28.45 -0.59 -1.34
N PRO A 482 29.18 -0.27 -0.26
CA PRO A 482 28.79 -0.76 1.07
C PRO A 482 27.54 -0.10 1.62
N THR A 483 27.25 1.17 1.29
CA THR A 483 25.98 1.80 1.67
C THR A 483 24.79 1.21 0.93
N MET A 484 24.96 0.84 -0.34
CA MET A 484 23.94 0.09 -1.09
C MET A 484 23.68 -1.29 -0.47
N ASN A 485 24.74 -2.04 -0.14
CA ASN A 485 24.61 -3.34 0.52
C ASN A 485 24.01 -3.20 1.93
N TYR A 486 24.34 -2.15 2.66
CA TYR A 486 23.75 -1.86 3.97
C TYR A 486 22.23 -1.64 3.90
N VAL A 487 21.74 -0.94 2.88
CA VAL A 487 20.29 -0.76 2.65
C VAL A 487 19.64 -2.11 2.33
N ILE A 488 20.25 -2.94 1.50
CA ILE A 488 19.73 -4.28 1.19
C ILE A 488 19.63 -5.12 2.46
N ASP A 489 20.72 -5.18 3.23
CA ASP A 489 20.79 -5.99 4.46
C ASP A 489 19.84 -5.46 5.56
N CYS A 490 19.53 -4.16 5.60
CA CYS A 490 18.56 -3.59 6.56
C CYS A 490 17.09 -3.81 6.17
N TYR A 491 16.79 -4.09 4.90
CA TYR A 491 15.44 -4.11 4.34
C TYR A 491 15.21 -5.35 3.47
N LEU A 492 15.67 -6.54 3.92
CA LEU A 492 15.74 -7.78 3.11
C LEU A 492 14.47 -8.12 2.31
N PHE A 493 13.30 -8.11 2.94
CA PHE A 493 12.02 -8.46 2.31
C PHE A 493 11.48 -7.39 1.35
N VAL A 494 11.90 -6.13 1.52
CA VAL A 494 11.51 -4.99 0.68
C VAL A 494 12.71 -4.32 -0.01
N ALA A 495 13.78 -5.09 -0.22
CA ALA A 495 15.07 -4.59 -0.68
C ALA A 495 14.96 -3.91 -2.05
N ALA A 496 14.10 -4.44 -2.94
CA ALA A 496 13.82 -3.85 -4.24
C ALA A 496 13.22 -2.44 -4.12
N SER A 497 12.24 -2.25 -3.23
CA SER A 497 11.61 -0.95 -2.97
C SER A 497 12.58 0.03 -2.31
N ALA A 498 13.34 -0.42 -1.31
CA ALA A 498 14.37 0.39 -0.66
C ALA A 498 15.48 0.82 -1.64
N LEU A 499 15.89 -0.08 -2.54
CA LEU A 499 16.89 0.22 -3.56
C LEU A 499 16.37 1.18 -4.64
N ALA A 500 15.10 1.04 -5.03
CA ALA A 500 14.42 1.98 -5.92
C ALA A 500 14.37 3.39 -5.31
N ALA A 501 14.01 3.49 -4.02
CA ALA A 501 14.00 4.75 -3.27
C ALA A 501 15.39 5.41 -3.20
N ASN A 502 16.42 4.64 -2.83
CA ASN A 502 17.80 5.10 -2.78
C ASN A 502 18.30 5.55 -4.16
N THR A 503 17.97 4.78 -5.21
CA THR A 503 18.35 5.11 -6.59
C THR A 503 17.67 6.38 -7.07
N PHE A 504 16.38 6.57 -6.77
CA PHE A 504 15.63 7.77 -7.13
C PHE A 504 16.26 9.03 -6.52
N LEU A 505 16.43 9.08 -5.18
CA LEU A 505 16.99 10.26 -4.50
C LEU A 505 18.41 10.56 -4.98
N ARG A 506 19.23 9.52 -5.10
CA ARG A 506 20.61 9.64 -5.57
C ARG A 506 20.71 10.28 -6.95
N SER A 507 19.88 9.81 -7.87
CA SER A 507 19.90 10.23 -9.27
C SER A 507 19.30 11.62 -9.43
N ALA A 508 18.29 11.95 -8.64
CA ALA A 508 17.73 13.30 -8.55
C ALA A 508 18.79 14.31 -8.09
N MET A 509 19.55 14.01 -7.02
CA MET A 509 20.64 14.87 -6.57
C MET A 509 21.71 15.05 -7.65
N ALA A 510 22.11 13.97 -8.33
CA ALA A 510 23.10 14.03 -9.39
C ALA A 510 22.65 14.83 -10.62
N ALA A 511 21.35 14.84 -10.93
CA ALA A 511 20.81 15.66 -12.01
C ALA A 511 20.89 17.17 -11.69
N VAL A 512 20.78 17.55 -10.41
CA VAL A 512 20.74 18.96 -10.00
C VAL A 512 22.14 19.61 -10.01
N PHE A 513 23.20 18.89 -9.62
CA PHE A 513 24.53 19.47 -9.44
C PHE A 513 25.09 20.18 -10.68
N PRO A 514 25.05 19.59 -11.89
CA PRO A 514 25.53 20.24 -13.11
C PRO A 514 24.90 21.61 -13.40
N LEU A 515 23.67 21.87 -12.92
CA LEU A 515 22.94 23.11 -13.20
C LEU A 515 23.58 24.35 -12.54
N PHE A 516 24.31 24.16 -11.44
CA PHE A 516 24.96 25.23 -10.69
C PHE A 516 26.49 25.08 -10.57
N SER A 517 27.06 23.93 -10.92
CA SER A 517 28.51 23.67 -10.76
C SER A 517 29.38 24.73 -11.42
N HIS A 518 29.06 25.15 -12.64
CA HIS A 518 29.89 26.15 -13.35
C HIS A 518 29.91 27.48 -12.61
N GLN A 519 28.74 27.99 -12.19
CA GLN A 519 28.61 29.24 -11.44
C GLN A 519 29.34 29.14 -10.10
N MET A 520 29.25 27.99 -9.43
CA MET A 520 29.93 27.73 -8.16
C MET A 520 31.46 27.81 -8.32
N PHE A 521 32.05 27.10 -9.28
CA PHE A 521 33.51 27.07 -9.47
C PHE A 521 34.08 28.38 -10.02
N VAL A 522 33.34 29.09 -10.88
CA VAL A 522 33.79 30.38 -11.43
C VAL A 522 33.65 31.51 -10.41
N ASN A 523 32.50 31.65 -9.74
CA ASN A 523 32.27 32.78 -8.85
C ASN A 523 32.97 32.62 -7.50
N LEU A 524 33.04 31.40 -6.96
CA LEU A 524 33.70 31.14 -5.68
C LEU A 524 35.18 30.79 -5.84
N THR A 525 35.70 30.62 -7.05
CA THR A 525 37.03 30.01 -7.32
C THR A 525 37.13 28.55 -6.89
N ASN A 526 38.11 27.83 -7.44
CA ASN A 526 38.23 26.38 -7.26
C ASN A 526 38.39 26.00 -5.79
N LYS A 527 39.22 26.73 -5.04
CA LYS A 527 39.51 26.43 -3.64
C LYS A 527 38.29 26.53 -2.72
N TYR A 528 37.47 27.58 -2.85
CA TYR A 528 36.34 27.78 -1.93
C TYR A 528 35.17 26.87 -2.31
N ALA A 529 34.92 26.68 -3.62
CA ALA A 529 33.96 25.69 -4.09
C ALA A 529 34.29 24.31 -3.53
N GLY A 530 35.53 23.85 -3.67
CA GLY A 530 35.96 22.56 -3.13
C GLY A 530 35.95 22.46 -1.60
N THR A 531 36.23 23.55 -0.89
CA THR A 531 36.15 23.57 0.59
C THR A 531 34.71 23.45 1.08
N ILE A 532 33.73 24.06 0.40
CA ILE A 532 32.30 23.89 0.71
C ILE A 532 31.89 22.43 0.50
N LEU A 533 32.28 21.84 -0.64
CA LEU A 533 31.99 20.44 -0.95
C LEU A 533 32.64 19.48 0.07
N ALA A 534 33.88 19.77 0.49
CA ALA A 534 34.55 19.04 1.57
C ALA A 534 33.81 19.18 2.90
N GLY A 535 33.32 20.38 3.23
CA GLY A 535 32.54 20.65 4.43
C GLY A 535 31.22 19.86 4.48
N LEU A 536 30.54 19.72 3.34
CA LEU A 536 29.38 18.83 3.24
C LEU A 536 29.76 17.36 3.47
N GLY A 537 30.92 16.92 2.95
CA GLY A 537 31.48 15.60 3.25
C GLY A 537 31.76 15.39 4.74
N VAL A 538 32.30 16.41 5.44
CA VAL A 538 32.53 16.37 6.89
C VAL A 538 31.21 16.25 7.65
N LEU A 539 30.14 16.92 7.22
CA LEU A 539 28.83 16.85 7.85
C LEU A 539 28.21 15.45 7.73
N LEU A 540 28.48 14.73 6.64
CA LEU A 540 27.98 13.38 6.41
C LEU A 540 28.86 12.27 7.03
N LEU A 541 30.10 12.58 7.41
CA LEU A 541 31.05 11.63 7.99
C LEU A 541 30.57 10.92 9.28
N PRO A 542 29.81 11.58 10.20
CA PRO A 542 29.28 10.93 11.40
C PRO A 542 28.18 9.89 11.13
N VAL A 543 27.49 9.97 9.98
CA VAL A 543 26.35 9.08 9.64
C VAL A 543 26.70 7.58 9.74
N PRO A 544 27.75 7.07 9.07
CA PRO A 544 28.13 5.66 9.18
C PRO A 544 28.57 5.25 10.59
N ILE A 545 29.13 6.16 11.40
CA ILE A 545 29.48 5.87 12.80
C ILE A 545 28.21 5.76 13.64
N ALA A 546 27.29 6.72 13.49
CA ALA A 546 26.04 6.75 14.22
C ALA A 546 25.21 5.49 13.92
N PHE A 547 25.12 5.05 12.67
CA PHE A 547 24.41 3.83 12.31
C PHE A 547 25.14 2.55 12.72
N ARG A 548 26.46 2.55 12.80
CA ARG A 548 27.18 1.41 13.38
C ARG A 548 26.87 1.22 14.87
N VAL A 549 26.72 2.31 15.62
CA VAL A 549 26.49 2.27 17.08
C VAL A 549 25.01 2.14 17.43
N TYR A 550 24.15 2.89 16.74
CA TYR A 550 22.72 3.02 17.07
C TYR A 550 21.80 2.36 16.04
N GLY A 551 22.31 1.84 14.92
CA GLY A 551 21.50 1.30 13.82
C GLY A 551 20.54 0.21 14.26
N LYS A 552 21.04 -0.80 15.00
CA LYS A 552 20.22 -1.87 15.58
C LYS A 552 19.08 -1.32 16.45
N LYS A 553 19.40 -0.43 17.39
CA LYS A 553 18.43 0.21 18.29
C LYS A 553 17.39 1.07 17.54
N ILE A 554 17.77 1.74 16.45
CA ILE A 554 16.86 2.56 15.64
C ILE A 554 15.87 1.68 14.88
N ARG A 555 16.28 0.48 14.45
CA ARG A 555 15.36 -0.50 13.83
C ARG A 555 14.38 -1.09 14.85
N GLU A 556 14.84 -1.37 16.07
CA GLU A 556 14.01 -1.94 17.16
C GLU A 556 12.96 -0.97 17.75
N ASN A 557 13.14 0.36 17.65
CA ASN A 557 12.31 1.36 18.38
C ASN A 557 11.20 2.03 17.56
N LYS A 558 10.77 1.50 16.42
CA LYS A 558 9.73 2.13 15.58
C LYS A 558 8.36 1.46 15.72
N PRO A 559 7.27 2.24 15.87
CA PRO A 559 5.90 1.72 15.85
C PRO A 559 5.43 1.47 14.40
N THR A 560 5.09 0.21 14.10
CA THR A 560 4.00 -0.24 13.21
C THR A 560 3.66 0.63 12.00
N THR A 561 4.44 0.49 10.91
CA THR A 561 3.88 0.38 9.55
C THR A 561 4.75 -0.59 8.76
N MET A 562 4.19 -1.78 8.48
CA MET A 562 4.87 -3.06 8.26
C MET A 562 5.31 -3.68 9.58
N ASP A 563 4.44 -4.53 10.15
CA ASP A 563 4.84 -5.54 11.13
C ASP A 563 5.93 -6.39 10.47
N TYR A 564 7.17 -6.09 10.82
CA TYR A 564 8.20 -7.11 10.89
C TYR A 564 8.36 -7.38 12.37
N ASP A 565 7.72 -8.45 12.84
CA ASP A 565 8.00 -9.02 14.15
C ASP A 565 9.45 -9.53 14.11
N ASP A 566 10.39 -8.67 14.52
CA ASP A 566 11.80 -8.98 14.76
C ASP A 566 12.01 -9.49 16.21
N ASP A 567 10.93 -9.80 16.93
CA ASP A 567 10.96 -10.18 18.36
C ASP A 567 11.11 -11.69 18.63
N ASP A 568 11.24 -12.54 17.60
CA ASP A 568 11.46 -14.00 17.79
C ASP A 568 12.88 -14.47 17.45
N LEU A 569 13.88 -13.57 17.45
CA LEU A 569 15.28 -13.93 17.17
C LEU A 569 16.18 -13.94 18.41
N ASP A 570 15.93 -14.87 19.33
CA ASP A 570 17.00 -15.43 20.17
C ASP A 570 17.41 -16.81 19.66
N TYR A 571 18.66 -16.91 19.21
CA TYR A 571 19.31 -18.16 18.83
C TYR A 571 19.94 -18.82 20.05
N SER A 572 19.59 -20.08 20.30
CA SER A 572 20.58 -21.08 20.69
C SER A 572 20.26 -22.41 20.02
N SER A 573 21.02 -22.71 18.97
CA SER A 573 21.12 -24.02 18.38
C SER A 573 21.95 -24.94 19.30
N HIS A 574 21.27 -25.78 20.07
CA HIS A 574 21.78 -27.07 20.47
C HIS A 574 20.61 -28.06 20.32
N GLU A 575 20.81 -29.12 19.54
CA GLU A 575 19.97 -30.32 19.65
C GLU A 575 20.22 -30.90 21.05
N GLU A 576 19.50 -30.39 22.04
CA GLU A 576 19.36 -31.00 23.36
C GLU A 576 17.85 -31.16 23.59
N GLU A 577 17.43 -32.37 23.95
CA GLU A 577 16.03 -32.70 24.19
C GLU A 577 15.46 -31.72 25.24
N GLU A 578 14.56 -30.83 24.83
CA GLU A 578 13.94 -29.87 25.75
C GLU A 578 13.32 -30.63 26.95
N PHE A 579 13.75 -30.28 28.17
CA PHE A 579 13.34 -30.98 29.39
C PHE A 579 11.83 -30.81 29.61
N ASP A 580 11.07 -31.88 29.34
CA ASP A 580 9.63 -31.95 29.53
C ASP A 580 9.31 -32.78 30.77
N GLU A 581 8.86 -32.11 31.83
CA GLU A 581 8.48 -32.73 33.11
C GLU A 581 7.38 -33.80 32.92
N ASN A 582 6.56 -33.72 31.86
CA ASN A 582 5.51 -34.70 31.57
C ASN A 582 6.02 -36.02 30.97
N LYS A 583 7.29 -36.08 30.56
CA LYS A 583 7.93 -37.30 30.01
C LYS A 583 8.69 -38.11 31.07
N LEU A 584 8.81 -37.60 32.30
CA LEU A 584 9.42 -38.31 33.42
C LEU A 584 8.56 -39.50 33.83
N ASN A 585 9.22 -40.61 34.18
CA ASN A 585 8.50 -41.70 34.85
C ASN A 585 8.16 -41.31 36.31
N ASN A 586 7.26 -42.05 36.96
CA ASN A 586 6.79 -41.71 38.31
C ASN A 586 7.93 -41.66 39.35
N ASP A 587 8.97 -42.48 39.20
CA ASP A 587 10.09 -42.53 40.14
C ASP A 587 11.02 -41.31 39.96
N GLU A 588 11.29 -40.92 38.72
CA GLU A 588 12.08 -39.72 38.36
C GLU A 588 11.36 -38.43 38.73
N TYR A 589 10.03 -38.37 38.55
CA TYR A 589 9.22 -37.21 38.95
C TYR A 589 9.29 -37.00 40.47
N ASN A 590 9.15 -38.07 41.26
CA ASN A 590 9.27 -37.99 42.71
C ASN A 590 10.69 -37.57 43.13
N LEU A 591 11.72 -38.13 42.49
CA LEU A 591 13.11 -37.82 42.79
C LEU A 591 13.47 -36.35 42.49
N LEU A 592 12.93 -35.79 41.40
CA LEU A 592 13.06 -34.37 41.07
C LEU A 592 12.50 -33.47 42.18
N HIS A 593 11.27 -33.74 42.62
CA HIS A 593 10.58 -32.91 43.61
C HIS A 593 11.12 -33.08 45.04
N ASP A 594 11.71 -34.24 45.36
CA ASP A 594 12.36 -34.48 46.65
C ASP A 594 13.74 -33.80 46.74
N THR A 595 14.47 -33.67 45.63
CA THR A 595 15.83 -33.09 45.59
C THR A 595 15.85 -31.58 45.38
N LEU A 596 14.83 -31.02 44.72
CA LEU A 596 14.72 -29.59 44.41
C LEU A 596 14.83 -28.65 45.63
N PRO A 597 14.21 -28.93 46.81
CA PRO A 597 14.31 -28.06 47.98
C PRO A 597 15.75 -27.99 48.53
N ALA A 598 16.46 -29.11 48.54
CA ALA A 598 17.84 -29.19 49.03
C ALA A 598 18.83 -28.46 48.09
N LEU A 599 18.56 -28.48 46.77
CA LEU A 599 19.31 -27.69 45.80
C LEU A 599 19.09 -26.17 46.00
N LYS A 600 17.82 -25.75 46.14
CA LYS A 600 17.45 -24.34 46.39
C LYS A 600 18.13 -23.80 47.65
N GLU A 601 18.23 -24.59 48.71
CA GLU A 601 18.88 -24.17 49.95
C GLU A 601 20.38 -23.92 49.78
N LYS A 602 21.10 -24.79 49.04
CA LYS A 602 22.54 -24.60 48.75
C LYS A 602 22.82 -23.38 47.87
N LEU A 603 21.96 -23.09 46.89
CA LEU A 603 22.14 -21.96 45.97
C LEU A 603 21.69 -20.61 46.53
N LYS A 604 20.85 -20.59 47.57
CA LYS A 604 20.38 -19.38 48.25
C LYS A 604 21.51 -18.45 48.73
N SER A 605 22.65 -19.01 49.10
CA SER A 605 23.84 -18.25 49.53
C SER A 605 24.66 -17.63 48.37
N TYR A 606 24.37 -18.05 47.14
CA TYR A 606 25.14 -17.70 45.93
C TYR A 606 24.33 -16.80 44.98
N ASN A 607 23.13 -17.25 44.59
CA ASN A 607 22.17 -16.51 43.80
C ASN A 607 20.78 -17.12 44.01
N ASP A 608 19.86 -16.36 44.59
CA ASP A 608 18.50 -16.75 44.93
C ASP A 608 17.46 -16.44 43.83
N GLU A 609 17.90 -15.83 42.72
CA GLU A 609 17.04 -15.40 41.60
C GLU A 609 17.13 -16.32 40.37
N ILE A 610 17.65 -17.55 40.53
CA ILE A 610 17.73 -18.53 39.44
C ILE A 610 16.30 -19.08 39.14
N PRO A 611 15.82 -19.02 37.89
CA PRO A 611 14.51 -19.56 37.50
C PRO A 611 14.35 -21.03 37.86
N GLU A 612 13.13 -21.42 38.26
CA GLU A 612 12.86 -22.78 38.72
C GLU A 612 12.96 -23.84 37.61
N TYR A 613 12.72 -23.46 36.35
CA TYR A 613 12.94 -24.32 35.18
C TYR A 613 14.41 -24.72 35.07
N ASP A 614 15.33 -23.76 35.14
CA ASP A 614 16.79 -24.01 35.06
C ASP A 614 17.30 -24.90 36.19
N LEU A 615 16.67 -24.83 37.37
CA LEU A 615 16.99 -25.71 38.51
C LEU A 615 16.56 -27.16 38.25
N LYS A 616 15.37 -27.36 37.65
CA LYS A 616 14.83 -28.68 37.35
C LYS A 616 15.57 -29.35 36.19
N GLU A 617 15.84 -28.59 35.14
CA GLU A 617 16.60 -29.04 33.97
C GLU A 617 18.02 -29.47 34.38
N ALA A 618 18.73 -28.64 35.16
CA ALA A 618 20.06 -28.98 35.64
C ALA A 618 20.06 -30.20 36.57
N LEU A 619 19.03 -30.40 37.40
CA LEU A 619 18.89 -31.63 38.21
C LEU A 619 18.71 -32.86 37.33
N TYR A 620 17.86 -32.79 36.30
CA TYR A 620 17.60 -33.91 35.41
C TYR A 620 18.87 -34.34 34.67
N TYR A 621 19.61 -33.40 34.08
CA TYR A 621 20.83 -33.70 33.33
C TYR A 621 22.01 -34.16 34.20
N ASN A 622 21.99 -33.83 35.50
CA ASN A 622 22.96 -34.32 36.48
C ASN A 622 22.44 -35.53 37.29
N TYR A 623 21.47 -36.29 36.74
CA TYR A 623 20.94 -37.51 37.36
C TYR A 623 20.45 -37.31 38.81
N PHE A 624 19.88 -36.14 39.11
CA PHE A 624 19.37 -35.71 40.41
C PHE A 624 20.43 -35.63 41.52
N GLU A 625 21.72 -35.58 41.16
CA GLU A 625 22.81 -35.33 42.12
C GLU A 625 22.98 -33.83 42.39
N ILE A 626 22.91 -33.44 43.66
CA ILE A 626 22.89 -32.02 44.05
C ILE A 626 24.24 -31.33 43.81
N GLU A 627 25.34 -32.00 44.12
CA GLU A 627 26.69 -31.43 44.14
C GLU A 627 27.18 -31.02 42.74
N PRO A 628 27.10 -31.87 41.70
CA PRO A 628 27.43 -31.50 40.31
C PRO A 628 26.52 -30.38 39.80
N THR A 629 25.21 -30.46 40.10
CA THR A 629 24.21 -29.48 39.70
C THR A 629 24.53 -28.08 40.24
N VAL A 630 25.01 -27.98 41.49
CA VAL A 630 25.42 -26.69 42.09
C VAL A 630 26.65 -26.11 41.39
N GLU A 631 27.61 -26.92 40.96
CA GLU A 631 28.80 -26.44 40.24
C GLU A 631 28.45 -25.93 38.85
N GLU A 632 27.61 -26.65 38.12
CA GLU A 632 27.10 -26.23 36.81
C GLU A 632 26.34 -24.90 36.92
N LEU A 633 25.40 -24.78 37.85
CA LEU A 633 24.60 -23.56 38.03
C LEU A 633 25.43 -22.36 38.50
N LYS A 634 26.50 -22.57 39.27
CA LYS A 634 27.46 -21.51 39.61
C LYS A 634 28.29 -21.04 38.41
N SER A 635 28.51 -21.91 37.42
CA SER A 635 29.20 -21.55 36.18
C SER A 635 28.30 -20.77 35.22
N LYS A 636 27.01 -21.14 35.13
CA LYS A 636 25.98 -20.46 34.31
C LYS A 636 25.54 -19.12 34.90
N PHE A 637 25.35 -19.03 36.22
CA PHE A 637 24.83 -17.82 36.87
C PHE A 637 25.88 -17.10 37.72
N LYS A 638 25.94 -15.76 37.63
CA LYS A 638 26.90 -14.94 38.40
C LYS A 638 26.50 -14.81 39.87
N LYS A 639 27.51 -14.81 40.77
CA LYS A 639 27.33 -14.58 42.20
C LYS A 639 26.76 -13.18 42.51
N LYS A 640 25.74 -13.10 43.36
CA LYS A 640 25.13 -11.82 43.80
C LYS A 640 26.16 -10.99 44.60
N LYS A 641 26.56 -9.82 44.07
CA LYS A 641 27.48 -8.89 44.76
C LYS A 641 26.74 -8.11 45.84
N ILE A 642 27.04 -8.38 47.11
CA ILE A 642 26.63 -7.51 48.23
C ILE A 642 27.74 -6.48 48.45
N THR A 643 27.52 -5.21 48.14
CA THR A 643 28.49 -4.14 48.49
C THR A 643 27.78 -2.96 49.14
N LYS A 644 28.27 -2.65 50.34
CA LYS A 644 27.94 -1.50 51.19
C LYS A 644 28.35 -0.20 50.50
N ALA A 645 27.40 0.68 50.22
CA ALA A 645 27.65 2.11 49.97
C ALA A 645 26.36 2.91 50.26
N LYS A 646 26.06 3.07 51.56
CA LYS A 646 24.87 3.81 52.03
C LYS A 646 25.17 5.24 52.48
N GLU A 647 26.36 5.78 52.22
CA GLU A 647 26.78 7.09 52.78
C GLU A 647 27.29 8.13 51.77
N ASN A 648 27.51 7.80 50.49
CA ASN A 648 27.98 8.77 49.48
C ASN A 648 26.88 9.31 48.52
N PHE A 649 25.61 8.97 48.75
CA PHE A 649 24.47 9.45 47.94
C PHE A 649 23.69 10.62 48.57
N THR A 650 24.28 11.34 49.53
CA THR A 650 23.66 12.52 50.16
C THR A 650 23.89 13.82 49.39
N GLN A 651 24.56 13.78 48.22
CA GLN A 651 24.55 14.89 47.27
C GLN A 651 23.94 14.42 45.94
N PRO A 652 22.92 15.12 45.41
CA PRO A 652 22.31 14.74 44.15
C PRO A 652 23.28 14.97 42.99
N SER A 653 23.26 14.04 42.03
CA SER A 653 24.08 14.05 40.82
C SER A 653 23.69 15.24 39.92
N PRO A 654 24.58 15.72 39.02
CA PRO A 654 24.23 16.79 38.07
C PRO A 654 23.00 16.44 37.22
N ASP A 655 22.86 15.17 36.86
CA ASP A 655 21.66 14.65 36.18
C ASP A 655 20.43 14.65 37.08
N ASP A 656 20.55 14.48 38.40
CA ASP A 656 19.42 14.57 39.34
C ASP A 656 18.97 16.03 39.55
N VAL A 657 19.90 16.99 39.47
CA VAL A 657 19.57 18.43 39.50
C VAL A 657 18.88 18.85 38.19
N VAL A 658 19.33 18.32 37.06
CA VAL A 658 18.72 18.57 35.74
C VAL A 658 17.38 17.83 35.60
N LEU A 659 17.26 16.58 36.05
CA LEU A 659 16.00 15.84 36.06
C LEU A 659 15.00 16.42 37.04
N ASN A 660 15.41 16.94 38.19
CA ASN A 660 14.50 17.63 39.11
C ASN A 660 14.11 19.01 38.58
N ALA A 661 14.99 19.73 37.89
CA ALA A 661 14.64 20.96 37.18
C ALA A 661 13.71 20.71 35.98
N GLN A 662 13.91 19.61 35.25
CA GLN A 662 13.04 19.17 34.16
C GLN A 662 11.71 18.61 34.68
N LYS A 663 11.69 17.87 35.79
CA LYS A 663 10.46 17.39 36.45
C LYS A 663 9.68 18.55 37.06
N GLN A 664 10.32 19.55 37.67
CA GLN A 664 9.62 20.77 38.12
C GLN A 664 9.10 21.61 36.94
N ALA A 665 9.83 21.65 35.81
CA ALA A 665 9.34 22.27 34.58
C ALA A 665 8.16 21.49 33.96
N PHE A 666 8.18 20.15 34.02
CA PHE A 666 7.11 19.28 33.49
C PHE A 666 5.90 19.14 34.41
N GLU A 667 6.05 19.21 35.74
CA GLU A 667 4.94 19.31 36.69
C GLU A 667 4.20 20.64 36.56
N GLY A 668 4.90 21.70 36.15
CA GLY A 668 4.30 22.95 35.71
C GLY A 668 3.50 22.83 34.40
N VAL A 669 3.89 21.92 33.51
CA VAL A 669 3.19 21.66 32.22
C VAL A 669 2.03 20.67 32.38
N ALA A 670 2.12 19.68 33.28
CA ALA A 670 0.99 18.80 33.61
C ALA A 670 -0.13 19.55 34.37
N ASN A 671 0.19 20.66 35.03
CA ASN A 671 -0.77 21.59 35.62
C ASN A 671 -1.17 22.76 34.69
N LEU A 672 -0.70 22.79 33.44
CA LEU A 672 -1.36 23.60 32.42
C LEU A 672 -2.70 22.94 32.12
N LYS A 673 -3.73 23.35 32.85
CA LYS A 673 -5.12 23.22 32.39
C LYS A 673 -5.18 23.87 31.02
N ILE A 674 -5.03 23.08 29.95
CA ILE A 674 -5.46 23.48 28.61
C ILE A 674 -6.95 23.77 28.80
N ALA A 675 -7.30 25.05 28.83
CA ALA A 675 -8.68 25.45 28.94
C ALA A 675 -9.42 24.75 27.78
N PRO A 676 -10.57 24.10 28.04
CA PRO A 676 -11.36 23.53 26.96
C PRO A 676 -11.56 24.61 25.89
N PRO A 677 -11.52 24.26 24.59
CA PRO A 677 -11.65 25.23 23.50
C PRO A 677 -12.88 26.10 23.77
N LYS A 678 -12.66 27.42 23.86
CA LYS A 678 -13.74 28.38 24.18
C LYS A 678 -14.79 28.29 23.09
N GLN A 679 -16.03 27.94 23.45
CA GLN A 679 -17.16 27.99 22.52
C GLN A 679 -17.30 29.40 21.94
N THR A 680 -17.16 29.53 20.61
CA THR A 680 -17.40 30.79 19.90
C THR A 680 -18.89 30.99 19.66
N LYS A 681 -19.32 32.26 19.68
CA LYS A 681 -20.69 32.65 19.34
C LYS A 681 -20.86 32.66 17.81
N PRO A 682 -22.07 32.39 17.28
CA PRO A 682 -22.34 32.47 15.85
C PRO A 682 -22.06 33.87 15.29
N PHE A 683 -21.65 33.96 14.02
CA PHE A 683 -21.36 35.24 13.35
C PHE A 683 -22.59 36.14 13.27
N LYS A 684 -23.77 35.53 13.11
CA LYS A 684 -25.07 36.20 13.11
C LYS A 684 -25.93 35.61 14.21
N LYS A 685 -26.42 36.46 15.13
CA LYS A 685 -27.39 36.04 16.15
C LYS A 685 -28.75 35.86 15.48
N VAL A 686 -29.11 34.62 15.18
CA VAL A 686 -30.44 34.23 14.73
C VAL A 686 -31.19 33.63 15.90
N ASP A 687 -32.43 34.09 16.12
CA ASP A 687 -33.35 33.50 17.08
C ASP A 687 -33.92 32.21 16.46
N ILE A 688 -33.33 31.07 16.81
CA ILE A 688 -33.63 29.76 16.19
C ILE A 688 -35.12 29.43 16.30
N SER A 689 -35.74 29.72 17.45
CA SER A 689 -37.16 29.48 17.71
C SER A 689 -38.07 30.26 16.74
N LYS A 690 -37.67 31.50 16.37
CA LYS A 690 -38.41 32.30 15.38
C LYS A 690 -38.07 31.93 13.95
N ALA A 691 -36.84 31.53 13.67
CA ALA A 691 -36.39 31.13 12.34
C ALA A 691 -37.02 29.80 11.90
N LEU A 692 -37.26 28.87 12.84
CA LEU A 692 -38.01 27.63 12.62
C LEU A 692 -39.48 27.86 12.20
N LEU A 693 -40.05 29.03 12.49
CA LEU A 693 -41.42 29.42 12.08
C LEU A 693 -41.47 30.03 10.67
N SER A 694 -40.33 30.20 10.00
CA SER A 694 -40.28 30.74 8.64
C SER A 694 -40.77 29.71 7.60
N PRO A 695 -41.34 30.15 6.46
CA PRO A 695 -41.91 29.25 5.45
C PRO A 695 -40.90 28.24 4.90
N ASP A 696 -39.61 28.58 4.87
CA ASP A 696 -38.54 27.68 4.42
C ASP A 696 -38.36 26.45 5.31
N TYR A 697 -38.77 26.52 6.58
CA TYR A 697 -38.68 25.43 7.58
C TYR A 697 -40.07 24.92 8.02
N ALA A 698 -41.15 25.43 7.42
CA ALA A 698 -42.52 25.05 7.75
C ALA A 698 -42.87 23.62 7.29
N LYS A 699 -42.35 23.20 6.13
CA LYS A 699 -42.58 21.85 5.58
C LYS A 699 -41.77 20.79 6.35
N PRO A 700 -42.36 19.65 6.72
CA PRO A 700 -41.62 18.53 7.29
C PRO A 700 -40.56 18.02 6.31
N ARG A 701 -39.43 17.55 6.83
CA ARG A 701 -38.38 16.87 6.06
C ARG A 701 -38.43 15.39 6.36
N LYS A 702 -38.33 14.56 5.33
CA LYS A 702 -38.28 13.10 5.45
C LYS A 702 -37.20 12.55 4.53
N SER A 703 -36.49 11.52 4.97
CA SER A 703 -35.51 10.81 4.16
C SER A 703 -35.89 9.34 4.02
N PHE A 704 -35.77 8.80 2.82
CA PHE A 704 -36.07 7.39 2.56
C PHE A 704 -35.02 6.75 1.67
N VAL A 705 -34.77 5.47 1.92
CA VAL A 705 -33.85 4.65 1.13
C VAL A 705 -34.63 3.62 0.31
N VAL A 706 -34.24 3.42 -0.94
CA VAL A 706 -34.80 2.38 -1.80
C VAL A 706 -33.90 1.17 -1.78
N ILE A 707 -34.42 0.04 -1.30
CA ILE A 707 -33.69 -1.22 -1.10
C ILE A 707 -34.39 -2.37 -1.83
N GLY A 708 -33.69 -3.45 -2.12
CA GLY A 708 -34.26 -4.61 -2.84
C GLY A 708 -33.25 -5.32 -3.74
N HIS A 709 -33.66 -6.45 -4.33
CA HIS A 709 -32.80 -7.28 -5.18
C HIS A 709 -32.35 -6.57 -6.47
N VAL A 710 -31.27 -7.04 -7.11
CA VAL A 710 -30.60 -6.40 -8.28
C VAL A 710 -31.61 -6.04 -9.37
N ASP A 711 -32.49 -6.97 -9.74
CA ASP A 711 -33.43 -6.82 -10.87
C ASP A 711 -34.82 -6.33 -10.49
N ALA A 712 -35.05 -5.97 -9.21
CA ALA A 712 -36.35 -5.49 -8.75
C ALA A 712 -36.74 -4.10 -9.31
N GLY A 713 -35.80 -3.39 -9.95
CA GLY A 713 -36.07 -2.11 -10.63
C GLY A 713 -36.02 -0.87 -9.73
N LYS A 714 -35.18 -0.86 -8.70
CA LYS A 714 -35.00 0.23 -7.72
C LYS A 714 -34.69 1.60 -8.37
N SER A 715 -33.59 1.69 -9.12
CA SER A 715 -33.13 2.94 -9.73
C SER A 715 -34.06 3.39 -10.87
N THR A 716 -34.73 2.44 -11.54
CA THR A 716 -35.77 2.74 -12.53
C THR A 716 -36.98 3.39 -11.86
N LEU A 717 -37.43 2.85 -10.71
CA LEU A 717 -38.50 3.44 -9.91
C LEU A 717 -38.11 4.84 -9.42
N MET A 718 -36.88 5.02 -8.92
CA MET A 718 -36.40 6.31 -8.44
C MET A 718 -36.36 7.36 -9.57
N GLY A 719 -35.76 7.01 -10.71
CA GLY A 719 -35.73 7.89 -11.88
C GLY A 719 -37.13 8.24 -12.38
N ARG A 720 -38.07 7.28 -12.32
CA ARG A 720 -39.47 7.54 -12.66
C ARG A 720 -40.15 8.49 -11.67
N LEU A 721 -39.95 8.28 -10.38
CA LEU A 721 -40.51 9.11 -9.32
C LEU A 721 -40.06 10.58 -9.49
N LEU A 722 -38.76 10.81 -9.70
CA LEU A 722 -38.20 12.16 -9.93
C LEU A 722 -38.72 12.81 -11.22
N TYR A 723 -38.91 12.02 -12.28
CA TYR A 723 -39.50 12.50 -13.53
C TYR A 723 -40.97 12.90 -13.35
N ASP A 724 -41.78 12.06 -12.71
CA ASP A 724 -43.22 12.31 -12.54
C ASP A 724 -43.51 13.46 -11.56
N PHE A 725 -42.63 13.70 -10.57
CA PHE A 725 -42.64 14.91 -9.74
C PHE A 725 -42.18 16.17 -10.47
N GLY A 726 -41.70 16.07 -11.72
CA GLY A 726 -41.25 17.21 -12.51
C GLY A 726 -39.90 17.79 -12.06
N ILE A 727 -39.13 17.05 -11.26
CA ILE A 727 -37.78 17.46 -10.83
C ILE A 727 -36.80 17.39 -12.00
N ILE A 728 -37.06 16.49 -12.96
CA ILE A 728 -36.25 16.28 -14.14
C ILE A 728 -37.07 16.61 -15.38
N ASP A 729 -36.55 17.52 -16.19
CA ASP A 729 -37.19 17.91 -17.44
C ASP A 729 -37.27 16.75 -18.45
N ALA A 730 -38.38 16.66 -19.18
CA ALA A 730 -38.56 15.70 -20.27
C ALA A 730 -37.46 15.77 -21.34
N LYS A 731 -36.84 16.94 -21.54
CA LYS A 731 -35.70 17.11 -22.46
C LYS A 731 -34.47 16.32 -22.00
N THR A 732 -34.20 16.31 -20.69
CA THR A 732 -33.06 15.61 -20.09
C THR A 732 -33.28 14.09 -20.18
N VAL A 733 -34.48 13.61 -19.84
CA VAL A 733 -34.83 12.19 -19.99
C VAL A 733 -34.73 11.74 -21.44
N ASN A 734 -35.28 12.50 -22.41
CA ASN A 734 -35.17 12.18 -23.83
C ASN A 734 -33.72 12.13 -24.35
N LYS A 735 -32.83 12.94 -23.76
CA LYS A 735 -31.40 12.89 -24.07
C LYS A 735 -30.79 11.59 -23.54
N LEU A 736 -31.06 11.23 -22.27
CA LEU A 736 -30.58 9.99 -21.66
C LEU A 736 -31.10 8.75 -22.39
N VAL A 737 -32.36 8.74 -22.84
CA VAL A 737 -32.93 7.67 -23.68
C VAL A 737 -32.12 7.47 -24.95
N LYS A 738 -31.81 8.55 -25.69
CA LYS A 738 -31.02 8.45 -26.92
C LYS A 738 -29.58 7.96 -26.67
N GLU A 739 -28.99 8.33 -25.55
CA GLU A 739 -27.66 7.88 -25.16
C GLU A 739 -27.66 6.39 -24.76
N ALA A 740 -28.67 5.97 -23.99
CA ALA A 740 -28.88 4.58 -23.60
C ALA A 740 -29.15 3.68 -24.81
N GLU A 741 -29.98 4.12 -25.76
CA GLU A 741 -30.23 3.40 -27.03
C GLU A 741 -28.96 3.24 -27.86
N LYS A 742 -28.15 4.30 -28.01
CA LYS A 742 -26.86 4.22 -28.72
C LYS A 742 -25.89 3.25 -28.07
N ALA A 743 -25.95 3.11 -26.74
CA ALA A 743 -25.15 2.16 -25.98
C ALA A 743 -25.75 0.73 -25.96
N GLY A 744 -26.86 0.48 -26.66
CA GLY A 744 -27.53 -0.83 -26.68
C GLY A 744 -28.33 -1.16 -25.41
N LYS A 745 -28.59 -0.18 -24.55
CA LYS A 745 -29.24 -0.31 -23.23
C LYS A 745 -30.48 0.57 -23.08
N GLY A 746 -31.28 0.71 -24.14
CA GLY A 746 -32.44 1.62 -24.16
C GLY A 746 -33.46 1.43 -23.04
N SER A 747 -33.60 0.21 -22.49
CA SER A 747 -34.50 -0.11 -21.37
C SER A 747 -34.07 0.49 -20.01
N PHE A 748 -32.83 0.95 -19.88
CA PHE A 748 -32.25 1.47 -18.62
C PHE A 748 -32.26 3.01 -18.52
N ALA A 749 -32.88 3.69 -19.48
CA ALA A 749 -32.79 5.15 -19.60
C ALA A 749 -33.28 5.93 -18.36
N LEU A 750 -34.24 5.38 -17.61
CA LEU A 750 -34.72 5.99 -16.36
C LEU A 750 -33.74 5.76 -15.19
N ALA A 751 -33.04 4.62 -15.15
CA ALA A 751 -32.02 4.36 -14.13
C ALA A 751 -30.80 5.30 -14.27
N TRP A 752 -30.46 5.70 -15.50
CA TRP A 752 -29.36 6.64 -15.81
C TRP A 752 -29.54 8.06 -15.25
N VAL A 753 -30.72 8.36 -14.71
CA VAL A 753 -30.97 9.55 -13.88
C VAL A 753 -30.14 9.49 -12.59
N MET A 754 -30.11 8.33 -11.95
CA MET A 754 -29.41 8.08 -10.69
C MET A 754 -27.98 7.60 -10.95
N ASP A 755 -27.80 6.73 -11.95
CA ASP A 755 -26.49 6.19 -12.35
C ASP A 755 -25.71 7.26 -13.14
N GLN A 756 -24.85 8.01 -12.44
CA GLN A 756 -24.10 9.12 -13.01
C GLN A 756 -22.71 8.71 -13.52
N THR A 757 -22.16 7.60 -13.01
CA THR A 757 -20.83 7.14 -13.39
C THR A 757 -20.85 6.30 -14.68
N GLU A 758 -19.74 6.28 -15.41
CA GLU A 758 -19.61 5.45 -16.61
C GLU A 758 -19.63 3.94 -16.28
N GLU A 759 -19.09 3.58 -15.12
CA GLU A 759 -19.07 2.21 -14.58
C GLU A 759 -20.51 1.71 -14.34
N GLU A 760 -21.34 2.46 -13.62
CA GLU A 760 -22.75 2.11 -13.36
C GLU A 760 -23.55 1.97 -14.65
N ARG A 761 -23.35 2.87 -15.62
CA ARG A 761 -24.05 2.82 -16.92
C ARG A 761 -23.63 1.61 -17.76
N SER A 762 -22.34 1.30 -17.77
CA SER A 762 -21.77 0.19 -18.55
C SER A 762 -22.10 -1.19 -17.96
N HIS A 763 -22.21 -1.32 -16.64
CA HIS A 763 -22.60 -2.56 -15.97
C HIS A 763 -24.13 -2.67 -15.80
N GLY A 764 -24.86 -1.57 -15.69
CA GLY A 764 -26.31 -1.55 -15.46
C GLY A 764 -26.69 -1.87 -14.01
N VAL A 765 -25.76 -1.64 -13.07
CA VAL A 765 -25.92 -1.87 -11.63
C VAL A 765 -25.41 -0.63 -10.90
N THR A 766 -26.18 -0.14 -9.94
CA THR A 766 -25.78 0.97 -9.05
C THR A 766 -24.66 0.52 -8.12
N VAL A 767 -23.58 1.31 -8.04
CA VAL A 767 -22.36 0.98 -7.29
C VAL A 767 -22.26 1.82 -6.03
N ASP A 768 -22.56 3.12 -6.13
CA ASP A 768 -22.50 4.05 -5.00
C ASP A 768 -23.89 4.60 -4.66
N ILE A 769 -24.05 5.14 -3.45
CA ILE A 769 -25.32 5.75 -3.04
C ILE A 769 -25.51 7.12 -3.71
N CYS A 770 -26.71 7.35 -4.23
CA CYS A 770 -27.06 8.65 -4.78
C CYS A 770 -28.22 9.27 -3.98
N ALA A 771 -27.92 10.36 -3.26
CA ALA A 771 -28.91 11.12 -2.50
C ALA A 771 -29.41 12.34 -3.32
N THR A 772 -30.72 12.40 -3.57
CA THR A 772 -31.36 13.49 -4.31
C THR A 772 -32.40 14.18 -3.43
N ASP A 773 -32.21 15.48 -3.20
CA ASP A 773 -33.18 16.33 -2.53
C ASP A 773 -34.25 16.81 -3.52
N PHE A 774 -35.51 16.66 -3.15
CA PHE A 774 -36.64 17.23 -3.89
C PHE A 774 -37.74 17.73 -2.94
N GLU A 775 -38.64 18.56 -3.46
CA GLU A 775 -39.69 19.20 -2.68
C GLU A 775 -41.04 18.99 -3.35
N THR A 776 -42.04 18.61 -2.55
CA THR A 776 -43.45 18.54 -2.93
C THR A 776 -44.20 19.74 -2.35
N ASP A 777 -45.49 19.87 -2.64
CA ASP A 777 -46.31 20.94 -2.09
C ASP A 777 -46.40 20.88 -0.55
N THR A 778 -46.32 19.69 0.03
CA THR A 778 -46.50 19.44 1.47
C THR A 778 -45.19 19.19 2.22
N THR A 779 -44.23 18.48 1.61
CA THR A 779 -43.08 17.86 2.30
C THR A 779 -41.79 17.98 1.50
N LYS A 780 -40.65 18.11 2.19
CA LYS A 780 -39.30 18.05 1.59
C LYS A 780 -38.72 16.65 1.77
N PHE A 781 -38.17 16.08 0.70
CA PHE A 781 -37.66 14.72 0.69
C PHE A 781 -36.18 14.65 0.33
N THR A 782 -35.49 13.71 0.95
CA THR A 782 -34.19 13.22 0.49
C THR A 782 -34.38 11.76 0.09
N ALA A 783 -34.33 11.50 -1.21
CA ALA A 783 -34.40 10.16 -1.80
C ALA A 783 -33.00 9.58 -1.90
N ILE A 784 -32.79 8.38 -1.35
CA ILE A 784 -31.50 7.69 -1.38
C ILE A 784 -31.66 6.40 -2.20
N ASP A 785 -30.97 6.32 -3.32
CA ASP A 785 -30.86 5.09 -4.10
C ASP A 785 -29.69 4.25 -3.56
N ALA A 786 -29.98 3.01 -3.15
CA ALA A 786 -28.98 2.11 -2.59
C ALA A 786 -28.66 0.98 -3.59
N PRO A 787 -27.37 0.58 -3.67
CA PRO A 787 -26.98 -0.52 -4.51
C PRO A 787 -27.62 -1.81 -4.01
N GLY A 788 -27.93 -2.69 -4.94
CA GLY A 788 -28.65 -3.92 -4.61
C GLY A 788 -27.91 -5.18 -4.95
N HIS A 789 -26.59 -5.14 -5.19
CA HIS A 789 -25.69 -6.30 -5.38
C HIS A 789 -24.89 -6.58 -4.10
N LYS A 790 -24.54 -7.85 -3.84
CA LYS A 790 -24.01 -8.29 -2.53
C LYS A 790 -22.66 -7.64 -2.19
N ASP A 791 -21.86 -7.41 -3.22
CA ASP A 791 -20.53 -6.78 -3.08
C ASP A 791 -20.61 -5.32 -2.59
N PHE A 792 -21.77 -4.69 -2.69
CA PHE A 792 -21.99 -3.29 -2.33
C PHE A 792 -22.85 -3.12 -1.06
N VAL A 793 -22.94 -4.16 -0.23
CA VAL A 793 -23.58 -4.09 1.10
C VAL A 793 -23.00 -2.95 1.97
N PRO A 794 -21.68 -2.66 1.99
CA PRO A 794 -21.16 -1.52 2.74
C PRO A 794 -21.76 -0.16 2.32
N GLN A 795 -21.94 0.05 1.02
CA GLN A 795 -22.56 1.25 0.46
C GLN A 795 -24.06 1.28 0.78
N MET A 796 -24.75 0.14 0.71
CA MET A 796 -26.14 0.02 1.13
C MET A 796 -26.32 0.38 2.62
N ILE A 797 -25.44 -0.11 3.50
CA ILE A 797 -25.41 0.26 4.93
C ILE A 797 -25.28 1.79 5.10
N SER A 798 -24.42 2.43 4.31
CA SER A 798 -24.27 3.88 4.31
C SER A 798 -25.57 4.59 3.94
N GLY A 799 -26.29 4.12 2.92
CA GLY A 799 -27.58 4.66 2.51
C GLY A 799 -28.68 4.49 3.55
N VAL A 800 -28.75 3.30 4.17
CA VAL A 800 -29.71 3.00 5.25
C VAL A 800 -29.48 3.89 6.47
N SER A 801 -28.21 4.12 6.85
CA SER A 801 -27.87 4.98 8.01
C SER A 801 -28.32 6.44 7.86
N GLN A 802 -28.67 6.86 6.65
CA GLN A 802 -29.08 8.22 6.31
C GLN A 802 -30.60 8.38 6.16
N ALA A 803 -31.37 7.28 6.16
CA ALA A 803 -32.80 7.31 5.94
C ALA A 803 -33.61 7.27 7.25
N ASP A 804 -34.87 7.68 7.18
CA ASP A 804 -35.82 7.58 8.31
C ASP A 804 -36.79 6.39 8.10
N PHE A 805 -37.05 5.98 6.85
CA PHE A 805 -37.81 4.77 6.51
C PHE A 805 -37.30 4.13 5.20
N ALA A 806 -37.65 2.87 4.97
CA ALA A 806 -37.23 2.12 3.78
C ALA A 806 -38.38 1.86 2.80
N LEU A 807 -38.08 1.95 1.50
CA LEU A 807 -38.91 1.43 0.41
C LEU A 807 -38.27 0.14 -0.12
N LEU A 808 -38.87 -0.99 0.18
CA LEU A 808 -38.43 -2.30 -0.29
C LEU A 808 -39.09 -2.62 -1.64
N VAL A 809 -38.32 -2.59 -2.71
CA VAL A 809 -38.79 -2.93 -4.05
C VAL A 809 -38.67 -4.42 -4.27
N VAL A 810 -39.78 -5.05 -4.62
CA VAL A 810 -39.93 -6.50 -4.79
C VAL A 810 -40.50 -6.78 -6.16
N ASP A 811 -39.98 -7.79 -6.85
CA ASP A 811 -40.49 -8.18 -8.16
C ASP A 811 -41.83 -8.92 -8.07
N SER A 812 -42.76 -8.66 -8.98
CA SER A 812 -44.01 -9.42 -9.07
C SER A 812 -43.88 -10.69 -9.91
N ILE A 813 -42.91 -10.76 -10.83
CA ILE A 813 -42.80 -11.83 -11.83
C ILE A 813 -42.54 -13.18 -11.15
N SER A 814 -43.28 -14.20 -11.58
CA SER A 814 -43.08 -15.58 -11.10
C SER A 814 -41.68 -16.09 -11.42
N GLY A 815 -40.95 -16.54 -10.41
CA GLY A 815 -39.54 -16.95 -10.48
C GLY A 815 -38.58 -15.85 -10.02
N GLU A 816 -38.75 -14.61 -10.47
CA GLU A 816 -37.90 -13.46 -10.07
C GLU A 816 -38.18 -13.04 -8.62
N PHE A 817 -39.44 -13.05 -8.21
CA PHE A 817 -39.81 -12.84 -6.80
C PHE A 817 -39.13 -13.86 -5.88
N GLU A 818 -39.27 -15.15 -6.21
CA GLU A 818 -38.74 -16.26 -5.44
C GLU A 818 -37.19 -16.25 -5.43
N ALA A 819 -36.55 -15.81 -6.52
CA ALA A 819 -35.09 -15.62 -6.58
C ALA A 819 -34.59 -14.58 -5.55
N GLY A 820 -35.39 -13.55 -5.25
CA GLY A 820 -35.09 -12.58 -4.20
C GLY A 820 -35.00 -13.17 -2.79
N PHE A 821 -35.56 -14.36 -2.57
CA PHE A 821 -35.56 -15.12 -1.30
C PHE A 821 -34.67 -16.38 -1.34
N ALA A 822 -34.07 -16.70 -2.49
CA ALA A 822 -33.14 -17.82 -2.61
C ALA A 822 -31.87 -17.59 -1.76
N LEU A 823 -30.99 -18.60 -1.67
CA LEU A 823 -29.73 -18.50 -0.92
C LEU A 823 -28.85 -17.31 -1.37
N ASP A 824 -28.92 -16.90 -2.64
CA ASP A 824 -28.24 -15.73 -3.21
C ASP A 824 -29.13 -14.47 -3.28
N GLY A 825 -30.34 -14.54 -2.74
CA GLY A 825 -31.34 -13.47 -2.73
C GLY A 825 -31.05 -12.42 -1.66
N GLN A 826 -31.05 -11.14 -2.07
CA GLN A 826 -30.61 -10.03 -1.21
C GLN A 826 -31.74 -9.34 -0.44
N THR A 827 -32.99 -9.67 -0.74
CA THR A 827 -34.15 -9.09 -0.04
C THR A 827 -34.08 -9.36 1.46
N LYS A 828 -33.61 -10.56 1.84
CA LYS A 828 -33.44 -10.92 3.26
C LYS A 828 -32.33 -10.13 3.95
N GLU A 829 -31.16 -10.05 3.32
CA GLU A 829 -30.01 -9.32 3.88
C GLU A 829 -30.32 -7.83 4.05
N HIS A 830 -30.91 -7.19 3.04
CA HIS A 830 -31.25 -5.76 3.08
C HIS A 830 -32.28 -5.42 4.17
N THR A 831 -33.29 -6.26 4.37
CA THR A 831 -34.32 -6.02 5.39
C THR A 831 -33.80 -6.19 6.80
N ILE A 832 -32.92 -7.19 7.03
CA ILE A 832 -32.22 -7.37 8.30
C ILE A 832 -31.33 -6.17 8.61
N LEU A 833 -30.56 -5.69 7.62
CA LEU A 833 -29.73 -4.50 7.79
C LEU A 833 -30.58 -3.26 8.08
N ALA A 834 -31.65 -3.02 7.33
CA ALA A 834 -32.57 -1.91 7.54
C ALA A 834 -33.11 -1.87 8.98
N LYS A 835 -33.58 -3.01 9.51
CA LYS A 835 -34.04 -3.10 10.91
C LYS A 835 -32.92 -2.80 11.91
N ASN A 836 -31.75 -3.43 11.74
CA ASN A 836 -30.64 -3.28 12.71
C ASN A 836 -30.05 -1.87 12.75
N PHE A 837 -30.15 -1.12 11.65
CA PHE A 837 -29.79 0.30 11.60
C PHE A 837 -30.91 1.24 12.10
N GLY A 838 -32.02 0.67 12.61
CA GLY A 838 -33.06 1.42 13.30
C GLY A 838 -34.21 1.91 12.42
N LEU A 839 -34.34 1.41 11.19
CA LEU A 839 -35.53 1.72 10.38
C LEU A 839 -36.70 0.89 10.89
N GLU A 840 -37.65 1.55 11.54
CA GLU A 840 -38.85 0.92 12.10
C GLU A 840 -39.97 0.76 11.06
N LYS A 841 -40.03 1.65 10.06
CA LYS A 841 -41.06 1.69 9.01
C LYS A 841 -40.52 1.20 7.68
N ILE A 842 -41.26 0.29 7.04
CA ILE A 842 -40.90 -0.27 5.74
C ILE A 842 -42.13 -0.41 4.82
N CYS A 843 -42.02 0.08 3.60
CA CYS A 843 -43.05 -0.07 2.58
C CYS A 843 -42.57 -1.01 1.48
N VAL A 844 -43.34 -2.06 1.23
CA VAL A 844 -43.07 -3.03 0.18
C VAL A 844 -43.75 -2.58 -1.11
N ALA A 845 -42.94 -2.08 -2.05
CA ALA A 845 -43.34 -1.70 -3.38
C ALA A 845 -43.26 -2.91 -4.32
N VAL A 846 -44.40 -3.52 -4.64
CA VAL A 846 -44.49 -4.68 -5.54
C VAL A 846 -44.44 -4.16 -6.98
N ASN A 847 -43.29 -4.28 -7.61
CA ASN A 847 -42.95 -3.70 -8.91
C ASN A 847 -43.16 -4.69 -10.06
N LYS A 848 -43.19 -4.17 -11.31
CA LYS A 848 -43.44 -4.93 -12.55
C LYS A 848 -44.83 -5.58 -12.64
N MET A 849 -45.82 -5.08 -11.90
CA MET A 849 -47.21 -5.59 -11.96
C MET A 849 -47.83 -5.52 -13.37
N ASP A 850 -47.31 -4.66 -14.26
CA ASP A 850 -47.69 -4.63 -15.67
C ASP A 850 -47.38 -5.93 -16.43
N LYS A 851 -46.36 -6.69 -16.01
CA LYS A 851 -45.99 -7.99 -16.60
C LYS A 851 -46.89 -9.13 -16.15
N GLU A 852 -47.44 -9.03 -14.94
CA GLU A 852 -48.41 -9.97 -14.38
C GLU A 852 -49.86 -9.48 -14.61
N ASN A 853 -50.07 -8.60 -15.59
CA ASN A 853 -51.38 -8.04 -15.97
C ASN A 853 -52.18 -7.43 -14.80
N TRP A 854 -51.51 -6.97 -13.75
CA TRP A 854 -52.12 -6.46 -12.51
C TRP A 854 -52.99 -7.50 -11.77
N ASP A 855 -52.61 -8.78 -11.77
CA ASP A 855 -53.35 -9.82 -11.05
C ASP A 855 -53.40 -9.60 -9.52
N GLU A 856 -54.62 -9.52 -8.98
CA GLU A 856 -54.90 -9.34 -7.55
C GLU A 856 -54.40 -10.54 -6.73
N HIS A 857 -54.58 -11.76 -7.25
CA HIS A 857 -54.19 -12.98 -6.55
C HIS A 857 -52.68 -13.08 -6.37
N ARG A 858 -51.89 -12.71 -7.40
CA ARG A 858 -50.43 -12.64 -7.29
C ARG A 858 -49.98 -11.60 -6.27
N PHE A 859 -50.59 -10.42 -6.25
CA PHE A 859 -50.27 -9.38 -5.26
C PHE A 859 -50.54 -9.85 -3.83
N ASP A 860 -51.71 -10.46 -3.59
CA ASP A 860 -52.06 -10.98 -2.27
C ASP A 860 -51.13 -12.12 -1.82
N ALA A 861 -50.72 -13.00 -2.75
CA ALA A 861 -49.76 -14.05 -2.46
C ALA A 861 -48.40 -13.48 -2.01
N ILE A 862 -47.88 -12.48 -2.73
CA ILE A 862 -46.63 -11.78 -2.38
C ILE A 862 -46.80 -11.08 -1.03
N LYS A 863 -47.90 -10.35 -0.81
CA LYS A 863 -48.19 -9.65 0.44
C LYS A 863 -48.19 -10.60 1.64
N SER A 864 -48.83 -11.76 1.53
CA SER A 864 -48.84 -12.78 2.59
C SER A 864 -47.44 -13.30 2.90
N GLN A 865 -46.67 -13.70 1.88
CA GLN A 865 -45.32 -14.25 2.06
C GLN A 865 -44.36 -13.20 2.66
N MET A 866 -44.42 -11.96 2.16
CA MET A 866 -43.62 -10.84 2.66
C MET A 866 -43.96 -10.48 4.10
N THR A 867 -45.24 -10.50 4.47
CA THR A 867 -45.67 -10.20 5.84
C THR A 867 -45.12 -11.25 6.81
N GLU A 868 -45.20 -12.54 6.45
CA GLU A 868 -44.63 -13.63 7.26
C GLU A 868 -43.11 -13.49 7.40
N PHE A 869 -42.42 -13.17 6.31
CA PHE A 869 -40.98 -12.97 6.31
C PHE A 869 -40.53 -11.78 7.18
N LEU A 870 -41.14 -10.61 7.02
CA LEU A 870 -40.76 -9.38 7.73
C LEU A 870 -41.11 -9.43 9.23
N THR A 871 -42.17 -10.14 9.60
CA THR A 871 -42.56 -10.35 11.01
C THR A 871 -41.86 -11.54 11.66
N SER A 872 -41.01 -12.26 10.92
CA SER A 872 -40.25 -13.38 11.47
C SER A 872 -39.27 -12.90 12.54
N PRO A 873 -38.92 -13.74 13.54
CA PRO A 873 -37.94 -13.38 14.58
C PRO A 873 -36.53 -13.04 14.05
N GLU A 874 -36.27 -13.29 12.77
CA GLU A 874 -35.00 -12.97 12.13
C GLU A 874 -34.93 -11.51 11.65
N VAL A 875 -36.07 -10.90 11.32
CA VAL A 875 -36.15 -9.51 10.82
C VAL A 875 -36.87 -8.59 11.81
N ASP A 876 -37.90 -9.08 12.51
CA ASP A 876 -38.53 -8.42 13.66
C ASP A 876 -39.18 -7.05 13.36
N PHE A 877 -39.88 -6.92 12.23
CA PHE A 877 -40.76 -5.76 11.99
C PHE A 877 -42.13 -5.95 12.62
N ASP A 878 -42.67 -4.87 13.19
CA ASP A 878 -44.05 -4.85 13.64
C ASP A 878 -45.01 -4.79 12.45
N LYS A 879 -46.05 -5.61 12.48
CA LYS A 879 -47.04 -5.70 11.39
C LYS A 879 -47.73 -4.35 11.08
N SER A 880 -47.83 -3.45 12.05
CA SER A 880 -48.42 -2.11 11.86
C SER A 880 -47.50 -1.13 11.13
N GLN A 881 -46.22 -1.45 10.98
CA GLN A 881 -45.20 -0.61 10.33
C GLN A 881 -44.83 -1.11 8.92
N ILE A 882 -45.61 -2.07 8.39
CA ILE A 882 -45.40 -2.69 7.08
C ILE A 882 -46.58 -2.36 6.19
N ASP A 883 -46.31 -1.66 5.09
CA ASP A 883 -47.31 -1.33 4.07
C ASP A 883 -46.97 -1.96 2.72
N PHE A 884 -47.98 -2.14 1.86
CA PHE A 884 -47.84 -2.78 0.55
C PHE A 884 -48.50 -1.95 -0.56
N ILE A 885 -47.74 -1.66 -1.62
CA ILE A 885 -48.21 -0.85 -2.75
C ILE A 885 -47.84 -1.53 -4.08
N PRO A 886 -48.81 -1.90 -4.93
CA PRO A 886 -48.56 -2.40 -6.28
C PRO A 886 -48.21 -1.25 -7.21
N ILE A 887 -47.10 -1.37 -7.95
CA ILE A 887 -46.59 -0.32 -8.83
C ILE A 887 -46.00 -0.90 -10.12
N SER A 888 -45.73 -0.01 -11.09
CA SER A 888 -44.86 -0.29 -12.23
C SER A 888 -43.92 0.89 -12.45
N GLY A 889 -42.63 0.71 -12.13
CA GLY A 889 -41.61 1.74 -12.27
C GLY A 889 -41.34 2.13 -13.73
N LEU A 890 -41.55 1.22 -14.69
CA LEU A 890 -41.34 1.49 -16.11
C LEU A 890 -42.50 2.31 -16.70
N THR A 891 -43.74 1.85 -16.52
CA THR A 891 -44.93 2.54 -17.06
C THR A 891 -45.30 3.79 -16.24
N GLY A 892 -44.96 3.80 -14.95
CA GLY A 892 -45.27 4.85 -13.97
C GLY A 892 -46.64 4.70 -13.30
N ASN A 893 -47.38 3.62 -13.58
CA ASN A 893 -48.70 3.45 -12.96
C ASN A 893 -48.60 3.24 -11.45
N ASN A 894 -49.44 3.96 -10.70
CA ASN A 894 -49.52 3.99 -9.24
C ASN A 894 -48.24 4.49 -8.52
N VAL A 895 -47.29 5.10 -9.26
CA VAL A 895 -46.10 5.75 -8.68
C VAL A 895 -46.46 7.15 -8.17
N VAL A 896 -46.77 8.11 -9.05
CA VAL A 896 -47.33 9.43 -8.69
C VAL A 896 -48.80 9.55 -9.10
N LYS A 897 -49.15 8.99 -10.26
CA LYS A 897 -50.51 9.04 -10.80
C LYS A 897 -51.06 7.64 -10.99
N ARG A 898 -52.36 7.49 -10.76
CA ARG A 898 -53.10 6.26 -11.05
C ARG A 898 -53.71 6.35 -12.44
N ASP A 899 -53.38 5.40 -13.30
CA ASP A 899 -54.04 5.21 -14.58
C ASP A 899 -55.26 4.30 -14.39
N LEU A 900 -56.45 4.91 -14.41
CA LEU A 900 -57.73 4.21 -14.27
C LEU A 900 -58.21 3.56 -15.58
N SER A 901 -57.47 3.73 -16.69
CA SER A 901 -57.78 3.07 -17.97
C SER A 901 -57.38 1.59 -18.00
N VAL A 902 -56.54 1.16 -17.04
CA VAL A 902 -56.16 -0.24 -16.87
C VAL A 902 -57.26 -0.97 -16.08
N ASP A 903 -58.17 -1.63 -16.80
CA ASP A 903 -59.32 -2.34 -16.19
C ASP A 903 -58.90 -3.38 -15.15
N SER A 904 -57.77 -4.07 -15.37
CA SER A 904 -57.24 -5.07 -14.45
C SER A 904 -56.63 -4.51 -13.16
N PHE A 905 -56.48 -3.18 -13.02
CA PHE A 905 -55.95 -2.55 -11.81
C PHE A 905 -57.03 -1.96 -10.88
N LYS A 906 -58.31 -2.04 -11.25
CA LYS A 906 -59.41 -1.40 -10.51
C LYS A 906 -59.67 -1.97 -9.11
N TRP A 907 -59.16 -3.16 -8.81
CA TRP A 907 -59.33 -3.82 -7.51
C TRP A 907 -58.55 -3.13 -6.39
N TYR A 908 -57.45 -2.43 -6.70
CA TYR A 908 -56.62 -1.80 -5.67
C TYR A 908 -57.21 -0.47 -5.18
N VAL A 909 -57.66 -0.46 -3.92
CA VAL A 909 -58.20 0.72 -3.22
C VAL A 909 -57.23 1.13 -2.11
N GLY A 910 -56.05 1.64 -2.49
CA GLY A 910 -55.05 2.19 -1.58
C GLY A 910 -54.46 3.51 -2.08
N PRO A 911 -53.44 4.07 -1.41
CA PRO A 911 -52.73 5.26 -1.89
C PRO A 911 -51.80 4.93 -3.07
N THR A 912 -51.39 5.95 -3.82
CA THR A 912 -50.21 5.86 -4.71
C THR A 912 -48.92 5.83 -3.87
N LEU A 913 -47.79 5.46 -4.48
CA LEU A 913 -46.50 5.49 -3.79
C LEU A 913 -46.13 6.92 -3.31
N ALA A 914 -46.42 7.94 -4.11
CA ALA A 914 -46.22 9.35 -3.74
C ALA A 914 -47.08 9.76 -2.52
N GLU A 915 -48.37 9.45 -2.56
CA GLU A 915 -49.29 9.73 -1.44
C GLU A 915 -48.86 9.02 -0.16
N TYR A 916 -48.35 7.79 -0.27
CA TYR A 916 -47.80 7.06 0.87
C TYR A 916 -46.59 7.77 1.47
N ILE A 917 -45.58 8.10 0.67
CA ILE A 917 -44.34 8.76 1.11
C ILE A 917 -44.66 10.12 1.79
N GLU A 918 -45.66 10.85 1.27
CA GLU A 918 -46.21 12.05 1.91
C GLU A 918 -46.96 11.77 3.22
N GLY A 919 -47.66 10.63 3.32
CA GLY A 919 -48.42 10.21 4.50
C GLY A 919 -47.60 9.60 5.65
N VAL A 920 -46.35 9.17 5.43
CA VAL A 920 -45.54 8.53 6.50
C VAL A 920 -45.28 9.52 7.65
N GLU A 921 -45.87 9.28 8.82
CA GLU A 921 -45.55 10.06 10.02
C GLU A 921 -44.18 9.64 10.57
N ILE A 922 -43.29 10.59 10.85
CA ILE A 922 -41.98 10.34 11.48
C ILE A 922 -42.00 11.04 12.83
N ASP A 923 -41.54 10.36 13.88
CA ASP A 923 -41.34 10.95 15.20
C ASP A 923 -40.18 11.95 15.15
N ALA A 924 -40.44 13.11 14.56
CA ALA A 924 -39.57 14.26 14.71
C ALA A 924 -39.74 14.74 16.15
N GLY A 925 -38.72 14.54 16.98
CA GLY A 925 -38.68 15.02 18.36
C GLY A 925 -39.17 16.48 18.47
N SER A 926 -39.68 16.85 19.65
CA SER A 926 -40.36 18.14 19.82
C SER A 926 -39.49 19.29 19.31
N ARG A 927 -39.99 20.09 18.36
CA ARG A 927 -39.24 21.19 17.75
C ARG A 927 -38.72 22.21 18.77
N ASP A 928 -39.33 22.25 19.96
CA ASP A 928 -38.95 23.08 21.09
C ASP A 928 -37.69 22.57 21.84
N SER A 929 -37.34 21.27 21.77
CA SER A 929 -36.16 20.69 22.43
C SER A 929 -34.87 20.75 21.60
N LEU A 930 -34.96 21.01 20.28
CA LEU A 930 -33.83 20.97 19.33
C LEU A 930 -32.64 21.87 19.73
N ALA A 931 -32.89 23.00 20.38
CA ALA A 931 -31.83 23.91 20.81
C ALA A 931 -31.08 23.43 22.07
N SER A 932 -31.69 22.51 22.85
CA SER A 932 -31.13 21.96 24.09
C SER A 932 -30.40 20.63 23.89
N GLU A 933 -30.60 19.99 22.74
CA GLU A 933 -29.98 18.71 22.41
C GLU A 933 -28.50 18.86 22.02
N PRO A 934 -27.64 17.87 22.36
CA PRO A 934 -26.25 17.86 21.93
C PRO A 934 -26.16 17.76 20.40
N PHE A 935 -25.32 18.61 19.80
CA PHE A 935 -25.10 18.58 18.36
C PHE A 935 -24.25 17.38 17.94
N PHE A 936 -24.74 16.63 16.95
CA PHE A 936 -24.04 15.53 16.31
C PHE A 936 -24.21 15.60 14.80
N LEU A 937 -23.09 15.52 14.08
CA LEU A 937 -23.07 15.35 12.64
C LEU A 937 -22.15 14.19 12.27
N SER A 938 -22.72 13.23 11.53
CA SER A 938 -21.98 12.10 10.97
C SER A 938 -21.37 12.51 9.63
N VAL A 939 -20.05 12.39 9.49
CA VAL A 939 -19.35 12.77 8.27
C VAL A 939 -19.60 11.74 7.17
N HIS A 940 -20.12 12.18 6.02
CA HIS A 940 -20.35 11.32 4.86
C HIS A 940 -19.29 11.52 3.77
N ASP A 941 -18.85 12.77 3.58
CA ASP A 941 -17.88 13.11 2.55
C ASP A 941 -16.97 14.27 2.99
N VAL A 942 -15.71 14.23 2.58
CA VAL A 942 -14.68 15.21 2.93
C VAL A 942 -13.83 15.51 1.69
N TYR A 943 -13.81 16.77 1.28
CA TYR A 943 -12.95 17.19 0.18
C TYR A 943 -12.45 18.62 0.36
N LYS A 944 -11.32 18.92 -0.30
CA LYS A 944 -10.68 20.24 -0.26
C LYS A 944 -11.00 21.00 -1.54
N ASP A 945 -11.49 22.23 -1.40
CA ASP A 945 -11.81 23.11 -2.53
C ASP A 945 -11.30 24.53 -2.25
N LYS A 946 -10.48 25.08 -3.15
CA LYS A 946 -9.97 26.47 -3.10
C LYS A 946 -9.41 26.93 -1.74
N GLY A 947 -8.74 26.04 -1.00
CA GLY A 947 -8.15 26.37 0.30
C GLY A 947 -9.13 26.31 1.49
N GLU A 948 -10.35 25.85 1.26
CA GLU A 948 -11.33 25.48 2.30
C GLU A 948 -11.46 23.96 2.38
N LEU A 949 -11.62 23.46 3.60
CA LEU A 949 -12.01 22.07 3.85
C LEU A 949 -13.53 22.02 3.91
N LYS A 950 -14.16 21.20 3.07
CA LYS A 950 -15.61 21.01 3.05
C LYS A 950 -15.93 19.61 3.55
N VAL A 951 -16.80 19.56 4.55
CA VAL A 951 -17.29 18.33 5.16
C VAL A 951 -18.79 18.27 4.96
N SER A 952 -19.28 17.20 4.34
CA SER A 952 -20.71 16.97 4.13
C SER A 952 -21.18 15.85 5.05
N GLY A 953 -22.34 15.99 5.69
CA GLY A 953 -22.85 15.03 6.66
C GLY A 953 -24.31 15.25 7.06
N LYS A 954 -24.99 14.21 7.56
CA LYS A 954 -26.34 14.33 8.16
C LYS A 954 -26.20 14.85 9.59
N VAL A 955 -26.96 15.89 9.92
CA VAL A 955 -27.12 16.34 11.31
C VAL A 955 -28.05 15.35 12.00
N SER A 956 -27.53 14.54 12.91
CA SER A 956 -28.29 13.51 13.63
C SER A 956 -29.06 14.08 14.84
N SER A 957 -28.54 15.14 15.47
CA SER A 957 -29.20 15.81 16.59
C SER A 957 -28.67 17.22 16.78
N GLY A 958 -29.47 18.08 17.41
CA GLY A 958 -29.14 19.46 17.74
C GLY A 958 -29.13 20.42 16.55
N VAL A 959 -28.51 21.57 16.75
CA VAL A 959 -28.42 22.66 15.76
C VAL A 959 -26.99 23.20 15.71
N ILE A 960 -26.51 23.52 14.50
CA ILE A 960 -25.22 24.19 14.26
C ILE A 960 -25.42 25.49 13.49
N SER A 961 -24.73 26.54 13.91
CA SER A 961 -24.75 27.86 13.25
C SER A 961 -23.37 28.26 12.74
N SER A 962 -23.35 29.05 11.67
CA SER A 962 -22.10 29.60 11.14
C SER A 962 -21.39 30.47 12.19
N GLY A 963 -20.11 30.22 12.44
CA GLY A 963 -19.27 30.89 13.44
C GLY A 963 -19.12 30.16 14.77
N GLU A 964 -19.90 29.11 15.03
CA GLU A 964 -19.72 28.24 16.20
C GLU A 964 -18.48 27.34 16.06
N THR A 965 -17.90 26.93 17.19
CA THR A 965 -16.79 25.96 17.24
C THR A 965 -17.34 24.54 17.34
N ILE A 966 -16.77 23.63 16.55
CA ILE A 966 -17.03 22.19 16.61
C ILE A 966 -15.74 21.44 16.96
N VAL A 967 -15.89 20.21 17.40
CA VAL A 967 -14.82 19.25 17.68
C VAL A 967 -15.06 18.03 16.81
N ALA A 968 -14.08 17.66 15.99
CA ALA A 968 -14.10 16.41 15.23
C ALA A 968 -13.55 15.26 16.09
N LEU A 969 -14.25 14.13 16.14
CA LEU A 969 -13.82 12.91 16.83
C LEU A 969 -13.61 11.81 15.80
N PRO A 970 -12.50 11.05 15.86
CA PRO A 970 -11.61 10.89 17.01
C PRO A 970 -10.40 11.85 17.08
N SER A 971 -10.17 12.69 16.07
CA SER A 971 -8.97 13.54 16.00
C SER A 971 -8.83 14.59 17.11
N GLY A 972 -9.94 15.00 17.73
CA GLY A 972 -9.97 16.01 18.79
C GLY A 972 -9.78 17.45 18.29
N GLU A 973 -9.72 17.64 16.97
CA GLU A 973 -9.49 18.94 16.34
C GLU A 973 -10.68 19.89 16.54
N SER A 974 -10.38 21.12 16.97
CA SER A 974 -11.39 22.16 17.21
C SER A 974 -11.42 23.15 16.07
N LEU A 975 -12.51 23.15 15.29
CA LEU A 975 -12.63 23.97 14.09
C LEU A 975 -13.79 24.96 14.20
N GLN A 976 -13.63 26.15 13.62
CA GLN A 976 -14.69 27.16 13.57
C GLN A 976 -15.39 27.12 12.22
N VAL A 977 -16.70 26.90 12.25
CA VAL A 977 -17.56 26.85 11.04
C VAL A 977 -17.52 28.21 10.33
N GLN A 978 -17.09 28.24 9.06
CA GLN A 978 -17.07 29.46 8.25
C GLN A 978 -18.40 29.70 7.55
N SER A 979 -18.94 28.66 6.92
CA SER A 979 -20.23 28.72 6.24
C SER A 979 -20.91 27.35 6.22
N LEU A 980 -22.24 27.38 6.09
CA LEU A 980 -23.10 26.20 5.99
C LEU A 980 -23.88 26.24 4.68
N LYS A 981 -24.09 25.07 4.08
CA LYS A 981 -25.00 24.87 2.96
C LYS A 981 -25.89 23.67 3.20
N VAL A 982 -27.17 23.78 2.86
CA VAL A 982 -28.14 22.69 2.84
C VAL A 982 -28.78 22.68 1.46
N SER A 983 -28.84 21.51 0.81
CA SER A 983 -29.39 21.36 -0.56
C SER A 983 -28.80 22.36 -1.56
N LYS A 984 -27.47 22.56 -1.50
CA LYS A 984 -26.66 23.51 -2.31
C LYS A 984 -26.97 25.01 -2.08
N LYS A 985 -27.92 25.36 -1.22
CA LYS A 985 -28.23 26.75 -0.85
C LYS A 985 -27.45 27.14 0.41
N PRO A 986 -26.87 28.36 0.47
CA PRO A 986 -26.23 28.85 1.69
C PRO A 986 -27.28 29.12 2.77
N VAL A 987 -27.03 28.64 3.99
CA VAL A 987 -27.92 28.80 5.15
C VAL A 987 -27.15 29.31 6.36
N ASP A 988 -27.82 30.02 7.26
CA ASP A 988 -27.19 30.57 8.47
C ASP A 988 -26.99 29.49 9.55
N PHE A 989 -27.92 28.52 9.63
CA PHE A 989 -27.92 27.39 10.55
C PHE A 989 -28.46 26.12 9.88
N ALA A 990 -28.07 24.97 10.40
CA ALA A 990 -28.59 23.65 9.99
C ALA A 990 -29.15 22.91 11.21
N ILE A 991 -30.24 22.18 11.01
CA ILE A 991 -30.99 21.48 12.07
C ILE A 991 -30.92 19.96 11.90
N SER A 992 -31.30 19.22 12.96
CA SER A 992 -31.43 17.76 12.91
C SER A 992 -32.28 17.29 11.71
N GLY A 993 -31.80 16.25 11.04
CA GLY A 993 -32.39 15.69 9.82
C GLY A 993 -31.85 16.30 8.51
N GLU A 994 -31.11 17.40 8.54
CA GLU A 994 -30.58 18.04 7.32
C GLU A 994 -29.21 17.47 6.91
N LEU A 995 -29.03 17.25 5.60
CA LEU A 995 -27.72 17.05 4.99
C LEU A 995 -27.02 18.39 4.84
N ALA A 996 -26.08 18.65 5.74
CA ALA A 996 -25.35 19.90 5.81
C ALA A 996 -23.93 19.74 5.24
N GLN A 997 -23.51 20.72 4.45
CA GLN A 997 -22.13 20.89 4.05
C GLN A 997 -21.53 22.06 4.82
N ILE A 998 -20.49 21.77 5.59
CA ILE A 998 -19.78 22.69 6.47
C ILE A 998 -18.44 23.02 5.87
N ALA A 999 -18.13 24.32 5.73
CA ALA A 999 -16.84 24.79 5.27
C ALA A 999 -15.97 25.28 6.44
N PHE A 1000 -14.72 24.85 6.46
CA PHE A 1000 -13.68 25.24 7.41
C PHE A 1000 -12.49 25.87 6.67
N LYS A 1001 -11.77 26.78 7.34
CA LYS A 1001 -10.49 27.29 6.82
C LYS A 1001 -9.41 26.24 7.01
N THR A 1002 -8.67 25.91 5.95
CA THR A 1002 -7.57 24.92 6.02
C THR A 1002 -6.51 25.33 7.04
N SER A 1003 -6.29 26.63 7.26
CA SER A 1003 -5.33 27.15 8.24
C SER A 1003 -5.69 26.86 9.71
N GLN A 1004 -6.88 26.35 10.00
CA GLN A 1004 -7.30 25.98 11.36
C GLN A 1004 -6.89 24.55 11.74
N ILE A 1005 -6.40 23.77 10.77
CA ILE A 1005 -5.98 22.38 10.97
C ILE A 1005 -4.51 22.38 11.39
N SER A 1006 -4.21 21.76 12.53
CA SER A 1006 -2.90 21.80 13.20
C SER A 1006 -1.71 21.41 12.30
N ASN A 1007 -1.93 20.56 11.28
CA ASN A 1007 -0.91 20.04 10.38
C ASN A 1007 -1.17 20.29 8.87
N GLU A 1008 -2.15 21.13 8.51
CA GLU A 1008 -2.59 21.38 7.11
C GLU A 1008 -2.99 20.11 6.29
N SER A 1009 -2.98 18.92 6.89
CA SER A 1009 -3.35 17.65 6.28
C SER A 1009 -4.85 17.37 6.43
N VAL A 1010 -5.51 17.11 5.31
CA VAL A 1010 -6.95 16.76 5.26
C VAL A 1010 -7.26 15.43 5.95
N ASP A 1011 -6.24 14.58 6.14
CA ASP A 1011 -6.35 13.20 6.65
C ASP A 1011 -6.80 13.07 8.12
N GLN A 1012 -6.95 14.20 8.83
CA GLN A 1012 -7.38 14.25 10.23
C GLN A 1012 -8.91 14.15 10.41
N ILE A 1013 -9.71 14.44 9.38
CA ILE A 1013 -11.16 14.22 9.39
C ILE A 1013 -11.48 13.24 8.27
N ARG A 1014 -12.04 12.09 8.65
CA ARG A 1014 -12.32 10.98 7.75
C ARG A 1014 -13.82 10.75 7.61
N ILE A 1015 -14.18 10.00 6.57
CA ILE A 1015 -15.56 9.55 6.36
C ILE A 1015 -16.00 8.65 7.53
N GLY A 1016 -17.14 9.01 8.11
CA GLY A 1016 -17.77 8.42 9.29
C GLY A 1016 -17.23 8.87 10.65
N ASP A 1017 -16.33 9.86 10.68
CA ASP A 1017 -16.04 10.63 11.90
C ASP A 1017 -17.30 11.33 12.44
N LEU A 1018 -17.30 11.64 13.74
CA LEU A 1018 -18.39 12.33 14.41
C LEU A 1018 -17.97 13.76 14.77
N ILE A 1019 -18.75 14.73 14.30
CA ILE A 1019 -18.57 16.13 14.67
C ILE A 1019 -19.55 16.51 15.78
N THR A 1020 -19.05 17.15 16.83
CA THR A 1020 -19.86 17.60 17.98
C THR A 1020 -19.44 18.97 18.48
N LYS A 1021 -20.15 19.56 19.46
CA LYS A 1021 -19.78 20.83 20.09
C LYS A 1021 -18.82 20.60 21.28
N PRO A 1022 -17.94 21.57 21.61
CA PRO A 1022 -17.11 21.51 22.81
C PRO A 1022 -17.95 21.28 24.07
N GLY A 1023 -17.60 20.28 24.89
CA GLY A 1023 -18.35 19.92 26.11
C GLY A 1023 -19.38 18.79 25.93
N SER A 1024 -19.43 18.16 24.75
CA SER A 1024 -20.23 16.96 24.49
C SER A 1024 -19.85 15.79 25.42
N PRO A 1025 -20.81 14.93 25.83
CA PRO A 1025 -20.54 13.77 26.68
C PRO A 1025 -19.81 12.62 25.96
N VAL A 1026 -19.68 12.69 24.63
CA VAL A 1026 -19.09 11.61 23.81
C VAL A 1026 -17.57 11.55 24.00
N LYS A 1027 -17.05 10.33 24.21
CA LYS A 1027 -15.63 10.03 24.38
C LYS A 1027 -15.18 8.99 23.37
N THR A 1028 -13.93 9.10 22.92
CA THR A 1028 -13.26 8.08 22.11
C THR A 1028 -12.76 6.96 23.01
N ALA A 1029 -13.02 5.71 22.65
CA ALA A 1029 -12.57 4.53 23.39
C ALA A 1029 -12.17 3.42 22.42
N HIS A 1030 -11.14 2.65 22.77
CA HIS A 1030 -10.70 1.46 22.04
C HIS A 1030 -11.41 0.18 22.51
N LYS A 1031 -12.15 0.24 23.63
CA LYS A 1031 -12.85 -0.90 24.21
C LYS A 1031 -14.28 -0.52 24.50
N LEU A 1032 -15.21 -1.33 23.99
CA LEU A 1032 -16.64 -1.09 24.10
C LEU A 1032 -17.32 -2.36 24.62
N LEU A 1033 -18.26 -2.18 25.54
CA LEU A 1033 -19.14 -3.24 25.99
C LEU A 1033 -20.41 -3.17 25.14
N VAL A 1034 -20.64 -4.21 24.33
CA VAL A 1034 -21.69 -4.26 23.30
C VAL A 1034 -22.63 -5.43 23.53
N SER A 1035 -23.91 -5.24 23.23
CA SER A 1035 -24.88 -6.33 23.12
C SER A 1035 -24.84 -6.85 21.69
N LEU A 1036 -24.30 -8.06 21.52
CA LEU A 1036 -24.23 -8.74 20.24
C LEU A 1036 -25.47 -9.62 20.05
N HIS A 1037 -26.14 -9.45 18.92
CA HIS A 1037 -27.24 -10.30 18.47
C HIS A 1037 -26.78 -11.04 17.22
N LEU A 1038 -26.58 -12.36 17.33
CA LEU A 1038 -26.06 -13.16 16.22
C LEU A 1038 -27.17 -13.68 15.33
N PHE A 1039 -26.97 -13.54 14.02
CA PHE A 1039 -27.83 -14.14 13.00
C PHE A 1039 -27.58 -15.64 12.86
N ASN A 1040 -28.16 -16.24 11.83
CA ASN A 1040 -27.82 -17.61 11.46
C ASN A 1040 -26.41 -17.63 10.83
N MET A 1041 -25.42 -18.04 11.60
CA MET A 1041 -24.02 -18.11 11.21
C MET A 1041 -23.63 -19.56 10.92
N ASP A 1042 -22.89 -19.81 9.85
CA ASP A 1042 -22.35 -21.14 9.55
C ASP A 1042 -21.20 -21.52 10.51
N LYS A 1043 -20.50 -20.52 11.05
CA LYS A 1043 -19.38 -20.68 11.97
C LYS A 1043 -19.66 -19.96 13.30
N PRO A 1044 -19.34 -20.57 14.45
CA PRO A 1044 -19.49 -19.92 15.74
C PRO A 1044 -18.51 -18.74 15.89
N LEU A 1045 -18.93 -17.68 16.58
CA LEU A 1045 -18.08 -16.53 16.88
C LEU A 1045 -17.24 -16.84 18.12
N LEU A 1046 -15.94 -17.11 17.93
CA LEU A 1046 -14.98 -17.38 19.01
C LEU A 1046 -14.42 -16.07 19.59
N VAL A 1047 -14.01 -16.11 20.86
CA VAL A 1047 -13.16 -15.03 21.42
C VAL A 1047 -11.87 -14.96 20.62
N GLY A 1048 -11.51 -13.76 20.16
CA GLY A 1048 -10.36 -13.49 19.28
C GLY A 1048 -10.69 -13.49 17.79
N THR A 1049 -11.90 -13.90 17.37
CA THR A 1049 -12.29 -13.87 15.95
C THR A 1049 -12.28 -12.43 15.44
N PRO A 1050 -11.53 -12.12 14.37
CA PRO A 1050 -11.58 -10.82 13.73
C PRO A 1050 -12.89 -10.68 12.94
N PHE A 1051 -13.49 -9.50 13.00
CA PHE A 1051 -14.66 -9.12 12.21
C PHE A 1051 -14.56 -7.64 11.84
N VAL A 1052 -15.34 -7.19 10.87
CA VAL A 1052 -15.43 -5.78 10.52
C VAL A 1052 -16.63 -5.16 11.23
N LEU A 1053 -16.39 -4.20 12.10
CA LEU A 1053 -17.42 -3.40 12.73
C LEU A 1053 -17.82 -2.27 11.78
N PHE A 1054 -19.07 -2.32 11.31
CA PHE A 1054 -19.68 -1.23 10.55
C PHE A 1054 -20.34 -0.24 11.51
N ARG A 1055 -19.96 1.05 11.40
CA ARG A 1055 -20.57 2.15 12.16
C ARG A 1055 -20.77 3.33 11.22
N ASN A 1056 -22.02 3.71 10.97
CA ASN A 1056 -22.38 4.75 9.99
C ASN A 1056 -21.70 4.46 8.64
N ASN A 1057 -20.80 5.35 8.20
CA ASN A 1057 -20.04 5.22 6.95
C ASN A 1057 -18.59 4.73 7.16
N THR A 1058 -18.23 4.25 8.35
CA THR A 1058 -16.89 3.71 8.63
C THR A 1058 -16.93 2.21 8.84
N GLN A 1059 -15.91 1.54 8.31
CA GLN A 1059 -15.60 0.15 8.59
C GLN A 1059 -14.31 0.09 9.42
N VAL A 1060 -14.36 -0.60 10.56
CA VAL A 1060 -13.22 -0.72 11.47
C VAL A 1060 -13.00 -2.21 11.73
N PRO A 1061 -11.78 -2.75 11.50
CA PRO A 1061 -11.47 -4.10 11.93
C PRO A 1061 -11.53 -4.16 13.45
N ALA A 1062 -12.28 -5.12 13.98
CA ALA A 1062 -12.52 -5.32 15.39
C ALA A 1062 -12.40 -6.81 15.74
N ARG A 1063 -12.25 -7.11 17.02
CA ARG A 1063 -12.23 -8.49 17.53
C ARG A 1063 -12.98 -8.61 18.84
N VAL A 1064 -13.62 -9.76 19.04
CA VAL A 1064 -14.27 -10.05 20.33
C VAL A 1064 -13.18 -10.38 21.34
N SER A 1065 -12.90 -9.48 22.28
CA SER A 1065 -11.86 -9.69 23.28
C SER A 1065 -12.34 -10.58 24.42
N LYS A 1066 -13.62 -10.49 24.79
CA LYS A 1066 -14.21 -11.26 25.87
C LYS A 1066 -15.73 -11.34 25.75
N ILE A 1067 -16.30 -12.51 26.02
CA ILE A 1067 -17.75 -12.65 26.23
C ILE A 1067 -18.03 -12.54 27.73
N VAL A 1068 -18.84 -11.57 28.13
CA VAL A 1068 -19.19 -11.29 29.53
C VAL A 1068 -20.32 -12.19 29.99
N GLU A 1069 -21.44 -12.19 29.26
CA GLU A 1069 -22.63 -12.97 29.60
C GLU A 1069 -23.45 -13.29 28.34
N VAL A 1070 -24.08 -14.47 28.29
CA VAL A 1070 -25.06 -14.82 27.24
C VAL A 1070 -26.45 -14.62 27.81
N VAL A 1071 -27.20 -13.66 27.26
CA VAL A 1071 -28.49 -13.20 27.78
C VAL A 1071 -29.56 -14.29 27.72
N ASN A 1072 -29.53 -15.14 26.68
CA ASN A 1072 -30.49 -16.23 26.47
C ASN A 1072 -29.96 -17.63 26.88
N GLY A 1073 -28.86 -17.70 27.64
CA GLY A 1073 -28.18 -18.95 27.99
C GLY A 1073 -28.11 -19.23 29.49
N LYS A 1074 -27.93 -20.51 29.88
CA LYS A 1074 -27.62 -20.86 31.28
C LYS A 1074 -26.29 -20.18 31.67
N LYS A 1075 -26.26 -19.46 32.81
CA LYS A 1075 -25.03 -18.83 33.36
C LYS A 1075 -23.91 -19.87 33.49
N LYS A 1076 -22.95 -19.85 32.55
CA LYS A 1076 -21.69 -20.61 32.62
C LYS A 1076 -20.58 -19.66 33.08
N LYS A 1077 -19.67 -20.13 33.94
CA LYS A 1077 -18.56 -19.33 34.50
C LYS A 1077 -17.54 -18.82 33.46
N LYS A 1078 -17.52 -19.40 32.24
CA LYS A 1078 -16.67 -18.97 31.13
C LYS A 1078 -17.32 -19.39 29.81
N VAL A 1079 -17.68 -18.43 28.95
CA VAL A 1079 -18.23 -18.68 27.61
C VAL A 1079 -17.12 -18.40 26.60
N LEU A 1080 -16.75 -19.41 25.81
CA LEU A 1080 -15.62 -19.35 24.88
C LEU A 1080 -16.04 -19.03 23.44
N HIS A 1081 -17.31 -19.20 23.12
CA HIS A 1081 -17.87 -18.98 21.79
C HIS A 1081 -19.35 -18.63 21.87
N LEU A 1082 -19.85 -17.99 20.83
CA LEU A 1082 -21.27 -17.77 20.59
C LEU A 1082 -21.71 -18.53 19.35
N VAL A 1083 -22.91 -19.10 19.39
CA VAL A 1083 -23.53 -19.76 18.24
C VAL A 1083 -24.68 -18.92 17.68
N SER A 1084 -25.18 -19.31 16.50
CA SER A 1084 -26.32 -18.70 15.83
C SER A 1084 -27.49 -18.42 16.76
N ARG A 1085 -28.16 -17.26 16.56
CA ARG A 1085 -29.34 -16.83 17.32
C ARG A 1085 -29.12 -16.63 18.83
N GLN A 1086 -27.87 -16.44 19.26
CA GLN A 1086 -27.57 -16.05 20.64
C GLN A 1086 -27.40 -14.54 20.77
N THR A 1087 -27.90 -14.03 21.90
CA THR A 1087 -27.62 -12.67 22.36
C THR A 1087 -26.60 -12.72 23.50
N ALA A 1088 -25.54 -11.93 23.41
CA ALA A 1088 -24.51 -11.87 24.45
C ALA A 1088 -23.94 -10.47 24.64
N ILE A 1089 -23.57 -10.17 25.88
CA ILE A 1089 -22.79 -8.99 26.22
C ILE A 1089 -21.32 -9.36 26.02
N ALA A 1090 -20.63 -8.65 25.14
CA ALA A 1090 -19.22 -8.86 24.82
C ALA A 1090 -18.42 -7.57 24.89
N GLU A 1091 -17.14 -7.69 25.26
CA GLU A 1091 -16.14 -6.63 25.11
C GLU A 1091 -15.53 -6.78 23.71
N SER A 1092 -15.64 -5.72 22.90
CA SER A 1092 -15.01 -5.63 21.59
C SER A 1092 -13.79 -4.70 21.67
N LEU A 1093 -12.72 -5.11 20.99
CA LEU A 1093 -11.49 -4.34 20.76
C LEU A 1093 -11.40 -3.90 19.31
#